data_AF-A0A9W4IGF3-F1
#
_entry.id   AF-A0A9W4IGF3-F1
#
_cell.length_a   1.000
_cell.length_b   1.000
_cell.length_c   1.000
_cell.angle_alpha   90.00
_cell.angle_beta   90.00
_cell.angle_gamma   90.00
#
_symmetry.space_group_name_H-M   'P 1'
#
loop_
_entity.id
_entity.type
_entity.pdbx_description
1 polymer ?
#
loop_
_entity_poly.entity_id
_entity_poly.type
_entity_poly.pdbx_seq_one_letter_code
_entity_poly.pdbx_strand_id
1 'polypeptide(L)'
;MADDFDSGNLFQDPEGYYPEDAPPTFAEHGMLSGQKVRVRLVGDHPLYGNLLWNAGRTSSHYIEEHTEDLIRNKDVLEIGAAAGVPSIVSAIQGARTVVLTDYPDPDLVSNMQYNADLSAGVIPPREDGLRRLHVDGYKWGSDVAKLRAYLPPAADGSPGLFDVLIMADVVYSHREHPNLIKTMRETMKKSADSVALVIFTPYQPWLLPKTEQFFPLAEASGFTVTKIFQKVVDAVLFEKDPGDEQLRRTVFGYKIRWSPEELASEAFIDAGSHAPQQKKVRRNKPQQPTMPLVILTGYPCSGLTLRANQLASSLEKHQDEIFAAAEAGTPVSLKSRYKVHVVASHDSSHPRIVYDHARTEKEARGVAYARAKRVLKRDSIVILDGMNYIKGWRYQLWCEAKAAQTTCCVVHVGTPVDQCVANNDARLRRDANKDDNTPETTENTQTSDTEEAYPSELLNNLIFRYEEPSTHSRWDKPLFTVPYDDPEPPVADIFEALTGVALPTEKPTLPALTTLAPAISDAASTTTGGPRGGRLSTRPRIVPHQATVQSSVTDPNAMYAMEKRTSAVVTAIRNFTSTYPTADIALAQSDVADGVSISVPDVTTSIFLPSHIVLSGTTEELAGAGGVLALPRLQRLRRQWISLNRAYIGRGAGALAAEQIGDAFVRFLNAEFSGAAGEAEE
;
A
#
# COMPACT_ATOMS: atom_id res chain seq x y z
N MET A 1 -1.89 56.23 -10.92
CA MET A 1 -1.34 55.41 -12.01
C MET A 1 -1.52 53.98 -11.59
N ALA A 2 -2.09 53.19 -12.49
CA ALA A 2 -2.60 51.85 -12.25
C ALA A 2 -1.51 50.82 -11.86
N ASP A 3 -1.94 49.82 -11.10
CA ASP A 3 -1.65 48.39 -11.20
C ASP A 3 -0.38 47.96 -11.95
N ASP A 4 0.55 47.32 -11.24
CA ASP A 4 1.15 46.03 -11.66
C ASP A 4 2.20 45.57 -10.63
N PHE A 5 1.79 44.84 -9.60
CA PHE A 5 2.65 43.85 -8.93
C PHE A 5 1.75 42.71 -8.45
N ASP A 6 1.13 42.04 -9.42
CA ASP A 6 0.49 40.75 -9.21
C ASP A 6 1.58 39.72 -8.87
N SER A 7 1.67 39.36 -7.60
CA SER A 7 2.56 38.30 -7.08
C SER A 7 1.92 36.90 -7.24
N GLY A 8 0.76 36.80 -7.89
CA GLY A 8 0.03 35.56 -8.13
C GLY A 8 0.70 34.56 -9.08
N ASN A 9 1.76 34.96 -9.80
CA ASN A 9 2.42 34.14 -10.82
C ASN A 9 3.83 33.64 -10.47
N LEU A 10 4.40 33.98 -9.29
CA LEU A 10 5.79 33.59 -8.97
C LEU A 10 5.96 32.07 -8.71
N PHE A 11 4.86 31.39 -8.39
CA PHE A 11 4.80 29.93 -8.17
C PHE A 11 3.86 29.21 -9.14
N GLN A 12 3.38 29.90 -10.19
CA GLN A 12 2.79 29.19 -11.31
C GLN A 12 3.94 28.65 -12.15
N ASP A 13 3.86 27.35 -12.43
CA ASP A 13 4.72 26.77 -13.44
C ASP A 13 4.55 27.58 -14.75
N PRO A 14 5.65 27.97 -15.43
CA PRO A 14 5.56 28.71 -16.68
C PRO A 14 4.59 28.06 -17.66
N GLU A 15 3.92 28.86 -18.49
CA GLU A 15 3.05 28.33 -19.55
C GLU A 15 3.85 27.35 -20.43
N GLY A 16 3.45 26.08 -20.44
CA GLY A 16 4.16 24.98 -21.12
C GLY A 16 5.29 24.29 -20.34
N TYR A 17 5.43 24.52 -19.02
CA TYR A 17 6.42 23.84 -18.18
C TYR A 17 6.19 22.33 -18.07
N TYR A 18 4.93 21.92 -17.99
CA TYR A 18 4.50 20.55 -18.27
C TYR A 18 3.93 20.50 -19.70
N PRO A 19 4.24 19.45 -20.49
CA PRO A 19 3.44 19.16 -21.66
C PRO A 19 1.97 19.08 -21.23
N GLU A 20 1.07 19.77 -21.91
CA GLU A 20 -0.37 19.59 -21.66
C GLU A 20 -0.69 18.10 -21.77
N ASP A 21 -1.46 17.58 -20.79
CA ASP A 21 -1.93 16.19 -20.84
C ASP A 21 -2.62 15.98 -22.19
N ALA A 22 -2.07 15.07 -22.99
CA ALA A 22 -2.59 14.83 -24.32
C ALA A 22 -4.09 14.50 -24.22
N PRO A 23 -4.96 15.19 -24.98
CA PRO A 23 -6.40 15.00 -24.85
C PRO A 23 -6.75 13.53 -25.11
N PRO A 24 -7.74 12.97 -24.39
CA PRO A 24 -8.13 11.58 -24.54
C PRO A 24 -8.52 11.31 -26.00
N THR A 25 -7.89 10.29 -26.59
CA THR A 25 -8.15 9.90 -27.97
C THR A 25 -9.27 8.87 -28.04
N PHE A 26 -9.89 8.73 -29.21
CA PHE A 26 -10.94 7.75 -29.45
C PHE A 26 -10.52 6.77 -30.54
N ALA A 27 -10.91 5.52 -30.37
CA ALA A 27 -10.79 4.49 -31.40
C ALA A 27 -12.16 3.89 -31.72
N GLU A 28 -12.31 3.45 -32.96
CA GLU A 28 -13.49 2.70 -33.41
C GLU A 28 -13.10 1.27 -33.79
N HIS A 29 -13.95 0.32 -33.39
CA HIS A 29 -13.95 -1.05 -33.86
C HIS A 29 -15.23 -1.31 -34.67
N GLY A 30 -15.07 -1.77 -35.92
CA GLY A 30 -16.18 -2.19 -36.76
C GLY A 30 -16.52 -3.66 -36.50
N MET A 31 -17.74 -3.91 -36.04
CA MET A 31 -18.31 -5.24 -35.87
C MET A 31 -18.69 -5.84 -37.24
N LEU A 32 -18.82 -7.16 -37.29
CA LEU A 32 -19.23 -7.88 -38.51
C LEU A 32 -20.67 -7.56 -38.94
N SER A 33 -21.50 -7.12 -37.99
CA SER A 33 -22.86 -6.61 -38.25
C SER A 33 -22.89 -5.26 -38.98
N GLY A 34 -21.74 -4.58 -39.11
CA GLY A 34 -21.64 -3.20 -39.60
C GLY A 34 -21.82 -2.14 -38.50
N GLN A 35 -22.17 -2.56 -37.27
CA GLN A 35 -22.19 -1.66 -36.11
C GLN A 35 -20.77 -1.24 -35.72
N LYS A 36 -20.62 -0.04 -35.17
CA LYS A 36 -19.35 0.46 -34.66
C LYS A 36 -19.37 0.54 -33.13
N VAL A 37 -18.33 0.01 -32.50
CA VAL A 37 -18.04 0.20 -31.08
C VAL A 37 -16.98 1.30 -30.97
N ARG A 38 -17.36 2.43 -30.38
CA ARG A 38 -16.45 3.55 -30.13
C ARG A 38 -15.97 3.49 -28.68
N VAL A 39 -14.67 3.60 -28.48
CA VAL A 39 -14.04 3.58 -27.16
C VAL A 39 -13.11 4.78 -26.99
N ARG A 40 -13.09 5.33 -25.78
CA ARG A 40 -12.09 6.28 -25.31
C ARG A 40 -10.84 5.52 -24.87
N LEU A 41 -9.69 6.05 -25.22
CA LEU A 41 -8.39 5.57 -24.79
C LEU A 41 -7.87 6.51 -23.71
N VAL A 42 -7.16 5.97 -22.73
CA VAL A 42 -6.49 6.80 -21.72
C VAL A 42 -5.40 7.63 -22.43
N GLY A 43 -5.08 8.82 -21.93
CA GLY A 43 -3.94 9.62 -22.42
C GLY A 43 -2.60 8.87 -22.26
N ASP A 44 -1.46 9.56 -22.38
CA ASP A 44 -0.16 8.90 -22.13
C ASP A 44 -0.17 8.22 -20.75
N HIS A 45 -0.10 6.89 -20.71
CA HIS A 45 -0.35 6.10 -19.51
C HIS A 45 0.67 4.96 -19.39
N PRO A 46 1.33 4.79 -18.24
CA PRO A 46 2.43 3.82 -18.06
C PRO A 46 2.00 2.36 -18.18
N LEU A 47 0.69 2.09 -18.15
CA LEU A 47 0.10 0.76 -18.32
C LEU A 47 -0.44 0.50 -19.73
N TYR A 48 -0.03 1.28 -20.74
CA TYR A 48 -0.34 1.00 -22.15
C TYR A 48 -1.84 1.06 -22.51
N GLY A 49 -2.65 1.74 -21.70
CA GLY A 49 -4.11 1.92 -21.89
C GLY A 49 -4.49 2.94 -22.98
N ASN A 50 -3.49 3.46 -23.70
CA ASN A 50 -3.59 4.53 -24.69
C ASN A 50 -3.78 4.04 -26.12
N LEU A 51 -3.87 2.73 -26.34
CA LEU A 51 -3.98 2.11 -27.67
C LEU A 51 -5.08 1.06 -27.72
N LEU A 52 -5.71 0.93 -28.89
CA LEU A 52 -6.55 -0.22 -29.21
C LEU A 52 -5.71 -1.28 -29.94
N TRP A 53 -5.25 -2.25 -29.17
CA TRP A 53 -4.33 -3.32 -29.58
C TRP A 53 -4.88 -4.26 -30.66
N ASN A 54 -3.98 -4.85 -31.46
CA ASN A 54 -4.35 -5.76 -32.55
C ASN A 54 -5.04 -7.02 -32.01
N ALA A 55 -4.61 -7.54 -30.85
CA ALA A 55 -5.30 -8.65 -30.21
C ALA A 55 -6.71 -8.26 -29.74
N GLY A 56 -6.94 -7.03 -29.26
CA GLY A 56 -8.27 -6.56 -28.89
C GLY A 56 -9.24 -6.53 -30.08
N ARG A 57 -8.79 -6.04 -31.24
CA ARG A 57 -9.60 -6.06 -32.47
C ARG A 57 -9.84 -7.48 -32.98
N THR A 58 -8.79 -8.29 -33.04
CA THR A 58 -8.86 -9.65 -33.59
C THR A 58 -9.65 -10.59 -32.70
N SER A 59 -9.54 -10.45 -31.38
CA SER A 59 -10.37 -11.19 -30.42
C SER A 59 -11.84 -10.86 -30.57
N SER A 60 -12.19 -9.58 -30.74
CA SER A 60 -13.57 -9.15 -30.97
C SER A 60 -14.18 -9.78 -32.23
N HIS A 61 -13.45 -9.77 -33.36
CA HIS A 61 -13.90 -10.47 -34.58
C HIS A 61 -14.05 -11.98 -34.37
N TYR A 62 -13.08 -12.62 -33.69
CA TYR A 62 -13.15 -14.06 -33.40
C TYR A 62 -14.35 -14.41 -32.51
N ILE A 63 -14.65 -13.57 -31.51
CA ILE A 63 -15.81 -13.67 -30.61
C ILE A 63 -17.11 -13.57 -31.40
N GLU A 64 -17.22 -12.62 -32.33
CA GLU A 64 -18.41 -12.47 -33.18
C GLU A 64 -18.63 -13.70 -34.07
N GLU A 65 -17.58 -14.21 -34.74
CA GLU A 65 -17.64 -15.40 -35.60
C GLU A 65 -18.11 -16.66 -34.84
N HIS A 66 -17.84 -16.75 -33.54
CA HIS A 66 -18.11 -17.91 -32.67
C HIS A 66 -19.16 -17.60 -31.61
N THR A 67 -20.08 -16.66 -31.87
CA THR A 67 -21.01 -16.17 -30.86
C THR A 67 -21.87 -17.29 -30.26
N GLU A 68 -22.40 -18.16 -31.11
CA GLU A 68 -23.38 -19.19 -30.69
C GLU A 68 -22.78 -20.23 -29.74
N ASP A 69 -21.53 -20.66 -29.99
CA ASP A 69 -20.86 -21.70 -29.19
C ASP A 69 -20.05 -21.12 -28.02
N LEU A 70 -19.42 -19.95 -28.22
CA LEU A 70 -18.48 -19.40 -27.27
C LEU A 70 -19.12 -18.38 -26.31
N ILE A 71 -20.06 -17.55 -26.75
CA ILE A 71 -20.40 -16.31 -26.04
C ILE A 71 -21.86 -16.27 -25.58
N ARG A 72 -22.80 -16.66 -26.43
CA ARG A 72 -24.22 -16.51 -26.16
C ARG A 72 -24.59 -17.20 -24.84
N ASN A 73 -25.21 -16.44 -23.93
CA ASN A 73 -25.64 -16.91 -22.60
C ASN A 73 -24.50 -17.44 -21.69
N LYS A 74 -23.24 -17.10 -21.97
CA LYS A 74 -22.08 -17.47 -21.15
C LYS A 74 -21.69 -16.37 -20.17
N ASP A 75 -21.05 -16.75 -19.06
CA ASP A 75 -20.39 -15.78 -18.18
C ASP A 75 -18.93 -15.58 -18.62
N VAL A 76 -18.55 -14.32 -18.87
CA VAL A 76 -17.29 -13.92 -19.50
C VAL A 76 -16.48 -13.03 -18.55
N LEU A 77 -15.19 -13.28 -18.43
CA LEU A 77 -14.24 -12.40 -17.73
C LEU A 77 -13.12 -12.00 -18.69
N GLU A 78 -12.91 -10.70 -18.87
CA GLU A 78 -11.72 -10.19 -19.56
C GLU A 78 -10.69 -9.72 -18.55
N ILE A 79 -9.45 -10.18 -18.75
CA ILE A 79 -8.29 -9.89 -17.91
C ILE A 79 -7.36 -8.97 -18.70
N GLY A 80 -7.09 -7.78 -18.19
CA GLY A 80 -6.18 -6.79 -18.83
C GLY A 80 -6.81 -6.17 -20.07
N ALA A 81 -7.97 -5.55 -19.90
CA ALA A 81 -8.85 -5.20 -21.00
C ALA A 81 -8.58 -3.84 -21.66
N ALA A 82 -7.85 -2.95 -20.99
CA ALA A 82 -7.59 -1.57 -21.38
C ALA A 82 -8.84 -0.79 -21.79
N ALA A 83 -9.13 -0.72 -23.09
CA ALA A 83 -10.32 -0.06 -23.63
C ALA A 83 -11.60 -0.91 -23.55
N GLY A 84 -11.47 -2.23 -23.41
CA GLY A 84 -12.57 -3.17 -23.16
C GLY A 84 -13.40 -3.60 -24.37
N VAL A 85 -12.87 -3.45 -25.59
CA VAL A 85 -13.60 -3.79 -26.83
C VAL A 85 -14.08 -5.26 -26.84
N PRO A 86 -13.26 -6.28 -26.49
CA PRO A 86 -13.70 -7.68 -26.49
C PRO A 86 -14.86 -7.96 -25.52
N SER A 87 -14.83 -7.40 -24.31
CA SER A 87 -15.95 -7.48 -23.35
C SER A 87 -17.21 -6.78 -23.86
N ILE A 88 -17.08 -5.57 -24.41
CA ILE A 88 -18.22 -4.81 -24.95
C ILE A 88 -18.88 -5.60 -26.07
N VAL A 89 -18.09 -6.14 -27.01
CA VAL A 89 -18.58 -6.99 -28.09
C VAL A 89 -19.23 -8.26 -27.54
N SER A 90 -18.62 -8.90 -26.55
CA SER A 90 -19.23 -10.08 -25.89
C SER A 90 -20.59 -9.76 -25.27
N ALA A 91 -20.73 -8.59 -24.64
CA ALA A 91 -21.99 -8.13 -24.08
C ALA A 91 -23.04 -7.85 -25.18
N ILE A 92 -22.66 -7.19 -26.27
CA ILE A 92 -23.54 -6.94 -27.43
C ILE A 92 -24.03 -8.26 -28.05
N GLN A 93 -23.14 -9.25 -28.16
CA GLN A 93 -23.46 -10.57 -28.73
C GLN A 93 -24.31 -11.46 -27.80
N GLY A 94 -24.62 -11.00 -26.58
CA GLY A 94 -25.57 -11.66 -25.67
C GLY A 94 -24.93 -12.62 -24.67
N ALA A 95 -23.66 -12.42 -24.29
CA ALA A 95 -23.10 -13.04 -23.09
C ALA A 95 -24.00 -12.79 -21.88
N ARG A 96 -24.26 -13.78 -21.03
CA ARG A 96 -25.14 -13.62 -19.86
C ARG A 96 -24.60 -12.52 -18.95
N THR A 97 -23.35 -12.66 -18.51
CA THR A 97 -22.65 -11.69 -17.66
C THR A 97 -21.25 -11.48 -18.21
N VAL A 98 -20.79 -10.25 -18.26
CA VAL A 98 -19.44 -9.88 -18.69
C VAL A 98 -18.81 -9.02 -17.61
N VAL A 99 -17.63 -9.43 -17.13
CA VAL A 99 -16.83 -8.67 -16.17
C VAL A 99 -15.56 -8.22 -16.88
N LEU A 100 -15.49 -6.91 -17.14
CA LEU A 100 -14.39 -6.21 -17.78
C LEU A 100 -13.39 -5.77 -16.71
N THR A 101 -12.15 -6.24 -16.76
CA THR A 101 -11.14 -5.92 -15.73
C THR A 101 -9.78 -5.50 -16.26
N ASP A 102 -9.15 -4.59 -15.53
CA ASP A 102 -7.75 -4.21 -15.69
C ASP A 102 -7.16 -3.82 -14.33
N TYR A 103 -5.88 -3.45 -14.27
CA TYR A 103 -5.19 -3.03 -13.06
C TYR A 103 -6.02 -1.98 -12.29
N PRO A 104 -6.10 -2.05 -10.94
CA PRO A 104 -6.93 -1.18 -10.12
C PRO A 104 -6.34 0.23 -9.98
N ASP A 105 -6.10 0.86 -11.13
CA ASP A 105 -5.72 2.25 -11.30
C ASP A 105 -7.00 3.09 -11.56
N PRO A 106 -7.20 4.21 -10.85
CA PRO A 106 -8.42 5.01 -10.98
C PRO A 106 -8.73 5.48 -12.40
N ASP A 107 -7.71 5.86 -13.19
CA ASP A 107 -7.90 6.41 -14.52
C ASP A 107 -8.26 5.31 -15.53
N LEU A 108 -7.58 4.16 -15.44
CA LEU A 108 -7.94 2.97 -16.23
C LEU A 108 -9.38 2.51 -15.94
N VAL A 109 -9.73 2.36 -14.65
CA VAL A 109 -11.05 1.87 -14.24
C VAL A 109 -12.13 2.88 -14.63
N SER A 110 -11.89 4.18 -14.45
CA SER A 110 -12.81 5.23 -14.89
C SER A 110 -12.99 5.21 -16.42
N ASN A 111 -11.93 4.97 -17.18
CA ASN A 111 -12.01 4.89 -18.63
C ASN A 111 -12.78 3.65 -19.12
N MET A 112 -12.54 2.48 -18.52
CA MET A 112 -13.33 1.29 -18.79
C MET A 112 -14.81 1.50 -18.48
N GLN A 113 -15.12 2.15 -17.35
CA GLN A 113 -16.49 2.47 -16.96
C GLN A 113 -17.15 3.41 -17.98
N TYR A 114 -16.44 4.45 -18.43
CA TYR A 114 -16.90 5.35 -19.48
C TYR A 114 -17.23 4.61 -20.78
N ASN A 115 -16.38 3.67 -21.21
CA ASN A 115 -16.61 2.89 -22.42
C ASN A 115 -17.79 1.92 -22.29
N ALA A 116 -17.96 1.32 -21.11
CA ALA A 116 -19.12 0.48 -20.80
C ALA A 116 -20.43 1.29 -20.85
N ASP A 117 -20.44 2.49 -20.26
CA ASP A 117 -21.61 3.37 -20.25
C ASP A 117 -21.94 3.90 -21.65
N LEU A 118 -20.92 4.26 -22.44
CA LEU A 118 -21.08 4.69 -23.83
C LEU A 118 -21.73 3.60 -24.70
N SER A 119 -21.48 2.32 -24.37
CA SER A 119 -21.99 1.17 -25.11
C SER A 119 -23.32 0.64 -24.55
N ALA A 120 -23.82 1.17 -23.43
CA ALA A 120 -25.01 0.65 -22.76
C ALA A 120 -26.25 0.62 -23.65
N GLY A 121 -26.42 1.61 -24.54
CA GLY A 121 -27.56 1.72 -25.44
C GLY A 121 -27.61 0.67 -26.57
N VAL A 122 -26.49 0.01 -26.85
CA VAL A 122 -26.40 -1.03 -27.90
C VAL A 122 -26.29 -2.45 -27.34
N ILE A 123 -26.16 -2.59 -26.02
CA ILE A 123 -26.12 -3.89 -25.35
C ILE A 123 -27.56 -4.39 -25.15
N PRO A 124 -27.92 -5.59 -25.63
CA PRO A 124 -29.26 -6.13 -25.44
C PRO A 124 -29.60 -6.30 -23.95
N PRO A 125 -30.80 -5.87 -23.50
CA PRO A 125 -31.22 -6.03 -22.12
C PRO A 125 -31.27 -7.50 -21.73
N ARG A 126 -31.09 -7.79 -20.44
CA ARG A 126 -31.30 -9.12 -19.88
C ARG A 126 -32.76 -9.27 -19.48
N GLU A 127 -33.29 -10.49 -19.59
CA GLU A 127 -34.67 -10.81 -19.18
C GLU A 127 -34.90 -10.59 -17.67
N ASP A 128 -33.87 -10.79 -16.85
CA ASP A 128 -33.89 -10.59 -15.40
C ASP A 128 -33.70 -9.12 -14.96
N GLY A 129 -33.56 -8.19 -15.91
CA GLY A 129 -33.37 -6.77 -15.64
C GLY A 129 -31.99 -6.40 -15.06
N LEU A 130 -31.07 -7.37 -14.90
CA LEU A 130 -29.72 -7.11 -14.43
C LEU A 130 -28.85 -6.49 -15.55
N ARG A 131 -27.78 -5.80 -15.15
CA ARG A 131 -26.76 -5.33 -16.10
C ARG A 131 -25.99 -6.53 -16.66
N ARG A 132 -25.63 -6.43 -17.94
CA ARG A 132 -24.85 -7.47 -18.64
C ARG A 132 -23.35 -7.23 -18.51
N LEU A 133 -22.91 -5.98 -18.56
CA LEU A 133 -21.51 -5.58 -18.52
C LEU A 133 -21.19 -4.88 -17.18
N HIS A 134 -20.16 -5.37 -16.51
CA HIS A 134 -19.64 -4.88 -15.24
C HIS A 134 -18.17 -4.51 -15.40
N VAL A 135 -17.72 -3.49 -14.68
CA VAL A 135 -16.32 -3.02 -14.71
C VAL A 135 -15.75 -3.08 -13.30
N ASP A 136 -14.54 -3.61 -13.15
CA ASP A 136 -13.84 -3.59 -11.87
C ASP A 136 -12.31 -3.58 -12.04
N GLY A 137 -11.62 -3.07 -11.02
CA GLY A 137 -10.17 -3.12 -10.93
C GLY A 137 -9.70 -4.48 -10.40
N TYR A 138 -8.85 -5.17 -11.15
CA TYR A 138 -8.30 -6.46 -10.80
C TYR A 138 -6.81 -6.56 -11.12
N LYS A 139 -6.01 -6.78 -10.07
CA LYS A 139 -4.60 -7.12 -10.21
C LYS A 139 -4.47 -8.64 -10.35
N TRP A 140 -3.84 -9.09 -11.42
CA TRP A 140 -3.66 -10.52 -11.72
C TRP A 140 -3.09 -11.31 -10.53
N GLY A 141 -3.68 -12.48 -10.26
CA GLY A 141 -3.30 -13.35 -9.15
C GLY A 141 -3.75 -12.88 -7.75
N SER A 142 -4.47 -11.77 -7.65
CA SER A 142 -5.09 -11.32 -6.39
C SER A 142 -6.35 -12.13 -6.06
N ASP A 143 -7.01 -11.81 -4.95
CA ASP A 143 -8.27 -12.46 -4.56
C ASP A 143 -9.38 -12.21 -5.61
N VAL A 144 -10.08 -13.28 -5.99
CA VAL A 144 -11.08 -13.26 -7.07
C VAL A 144 -12.52 -13.16 -6.57
N ALA A 145 -12.75 -13.00 -5.25
CA ALA A 145 -14.10 -13.04 -4.69
C ALA A 145 -14.99 -11.93 -5.25
N LYS A 146 -14.45 -10.73 -5.48
CA LYS A 146 -15.18 -9.61 -6.11
C LYS A 146 -15.63 -9.93 -7.53
N LEU A 147 -14.76 -10.57 -8.33
CA LEU A 147 -15.09 -10.95 -9.70
C LEU A 147 -16.25 -11.95 -9.73
N ARG A 148 -16.20 -12.93 -8.83
CA ARG A 148 -17.22 -13.98 -8.72
C ARG A 148 -18.54 -13.47 -8.14
N ALA A 149 -18.54 -12.34 -7.43
CA ALA A 149 -19.74 -11.73 -6.87
C ALA A 149 -20.69 -11.14 -7.93
N TYR A 150 -20.20 -10.87 -9.14
CA TYR A 150 -21.05 -10.47 -10.27
C TYR A 150 -21.82 -11.64 -10.89
N LEU A 151 -21.45 -12.88 -10.56
CA LEU A 151 -22.07 -14.08 -11.10
C LEU A 151 -23.18 -14.57 -10.17
N PRO A 152 -24.25 -15.17 -10.72
CA PRO A 152 -25.20 -15.89 -9.88
C PRO A 152 -24.49 -17.05 -9.16
N PRO A 153 -24.85 -17.35 -7.90
CA PRO A 153 -24.34 -18.54 -7.22
C PRO A 153 -24.69 -19.81 -8.01
N ALA A 154 -23.80 -20.79 -7.97
CA ALA A 154 -24.07 -22.09 -8.56
C ALA A 154 -25.22 -22.81 -7.81
N ALA A 155 -25.77 -23.86 -8.41
CA ALA A 155 -26.91 -24.59 -7.86
C ALA A 155 -26.65 -25.20 -6.47
N ASP A 156 -25.38 -25.45 -6.13
CA ASP A 156 -24.91 -25.96 -4.85
C ASP A 156 -24.60 -24.85 -3.82
N GLY A 157 -24.86 -23.59 -4.17
CA GLY A 157 -24.58 -22.41 -3.34
C GLY A 157 -23.11 -21.96 -3.36
N SER A 158 -22.24 -22.61 -4.15
CA SER A 158 -20.86 -22.16 -4.33
C SER A 158 -20.82 -20.87 -5.18
N PRO A 159 -19.80 -20.01 -5.04
CA PRO A 159 -19.75 -18.79 -5.83
C PRO A 159 -19.53 -19.13 -7.32
N GLY A 160 -20.19 -18.38 -8.21
CA GLY A 160 -20.11 -18.60 -9.65
C GLY A 160 -18.68 -18.58 -10.20
N LEU A 161 -18.49 -19.23 -11.35
CA LEU A 161 -17.26 -19.26 -12.13
C LEU A 161 -17.56 -18.96 -13.59
N PHE A 162 -16.58 -18.45 -14.31
CA PHE A 162 -16.74 -17.98 -15.69
C PHE A 162 -16.61 -19.12 -16.68
N ASP A 163 -17.45 -19.11 -17.71
CA ASP A 163 -17.39 -20.06 -18.81
C ASP A 163 -16.26 -19.68 -19.79
N VAL A 164 -16.05 -18.38 -20.01
CA VAL A 164 -15.04 -17.86 -20.95
C VAL A 164 -14.14 -16.83 -20.28
N LEU A 165 -12.83 -17.00 -20.45
CA LEU A 165 -11.84 -15.97 -20.12
C LEU A 165 -11.28 -15.36 -21.39
N ILE A 166 -11.15 -14.04 -21.45
CA ILE A 166 -10.50 -13.31 -22.54
C ILE A 166 -9.19 -12.71 -22.03
N MET A 167 -8.10 -13.04 -22.70
CA MET A 167 -6.74 -12.57 -22.41
C MET A 167 -6.11 -12.05 -23.70
N ALA A 168 -6.42 -10.79 -24.03
CA ALA A 168 -5.93 -10.12 -25.23
C ALA A 168 -4.67 -9.30 -24.90
N ASP A 169 -3.54 -9.63 -25.52
CA ASP A 169 -2.25 -8.94 -25.33
C ASP A 169 -1.80 -8.79 -23.87
N VAL A 170 -2.00 -9.82 -23.02
CA VAL A 170 -1.53 -9.81 -21.61
C VAL A 170 -0.31 -10.70 -21.34
N VAL A 171 -0.03 -11.66 -22.22
CA VAL A 171 1.03 -12.67 -22.00
C VAL A 171 2.44 -12.12 -22.26
N TYR A 172 2.59 -10.90 -22.78
CA TYR A 172 3.90 -10.26 -22.96
C TYR A 172 4.65 -10.07 -21.63
N SER A 173 3.91 -9.90 -20.53
CA SER A 173 4.45 -9.78 -19.18
C SER A 173 4.83 -11.14 -18.61
N HIS A 174 5.95 -11.69 -19.09
CA HIS A 174 6.46 -13.02 -18.71
C HIS A 174 6.67 -13.23 -17.20
N ARG A 175 6.85 -12.15 -16.42
CA ARG A 175 6.93 -12.22 -14.94
C ARG A 175 5.59 -12.55 -14.29
N GLU A 176 4.49 -12.21 -14.96
CA GLU A 176 3.13 -12.36 -14.46
C GLU A 176 2.44 -13.64 -14.96
N HIS A 177 3.09 -14.46 -15.78
CA HIS A 177 2.54 -15.76 -16.23
C HIS A 177 1.98 -16.60 -15.08
N PRO A 178 2.66 -16.76 -13.92
CA PRO A 178 2.10 -17.53 -12.79
C PRO A 178 0.81 -16.91 -12.23
N ASN A 179 0.70 -15.58 -12.23
CA ASN A 179 -0.48 -14.87 -11.71
C ASN A 179 -1.66 -14.94 -12.68
N LEU A 180 -1.42 -14.91 -13.99
CA LEU A 180 -2.43 -15.15 -15.02
C LEU A 180 -2.97 -16.59 -14.93
N ILE A 181 -2.08 -17.58 -14.85
CA ILE A 181 -2.47 -19.00 -14.70
C ILE A 181 -3.24 -19.24 -13.39
N LYS A 182 -2.78 -18.63 -12.29
CA LYS A 182 -3.52 -18.67 -11.01
C LYS A 182 -4.93 -18.10 -11.17
N THR A 183 -5.06 -16.94 -11.81
CA THR A 183 -6.37 -16.33 -12.08
C THR A 183 -7.25 -17.30 -12.87
N MET A 184 -6.74 -17.86 -13.96
CA MET A 184 -7.50 -18.85 -14.77
C MET A 184 -7.99 -20.03 -13.93
N ARG A 185 -7.13 -20.60 -13.07
CA ARG A 185 -7.53 -21.74 -12.21
C ARG A 185 -8.60 -21.37 -11.18
N GLU A 186 -8.60 -20.13 -10.69
CA GLU A 186 -9.51 -19.69 -9.64
C GLU A 186 -10.83 -19.12 -10.17
N THR A 187 -10.88 -18.70 -11.44
CA THR A 187 -12.05 -18.06 -12.04
C THR A 187 -12.73 -18.87 -13.14
N MET A 188 -12.00 -19.73 -13.87
CA MET A 188 -12.58 -20.53 -14.95
C MET A 188 -13.34 -21.72 -14.37
N LYS A 189 -14.58 -21.88 -14.81
CA LYS A 189 -15.42 -23.02 -14.44
C LYS A 189 -14.75 -24.32 -14.86
N LYS A 190 -14.82 -25.33 -13.99
CA LYS A 190 -14.25 -26.65 -14.25
C LYS A 190 -15.21 -27.46 -15.11
N SER A 191 -15.14 -27.24 -16.42
CA SER A 191 -15.98 -27.92 -17.42
C SER A 191 -15.19 -28.12 -18.72
N ALA A 192 -15.56 -29.13 -19.50
CA ALA A 192 -15.03 -29.36 -20.84
C ALA A 192 -15.32 -28.20 -21.81
N ASP A 193 -16.42 -27.48 -21.59
CA ASP A 193 -16.84 -26.36 -22.43
C ASP A 193 -16.17 -25.04 -22.06
N SER A 194 -15.61 -24.94 -20.86
CA SER A 194 -15.00 -23.70 -20.37
C SER A 194 -13.63 -23.48 -21.01
N VAL A 195 -13.35 -22.23 -21.38
CA VAL A 195 -12.18 -21.91 -22.21
C VAL A 195 -11.62 -20.53 -21.91
N ALA A 196 -10.29 -20.43 -21.90
CA ALA A 196 -9.59 -19.16 -21.96
C ALA A 196 -9.08 -18.91 -23.39
N LEU A 197 -9.46 -17.78 -23.97
CA LEU A 197 -8.92 -17.26 -25.21
C LEU A 197 -7.69 -16.43 -24.94
N VAL A 198 -6.55 -16.86 -25.47
CA VAL A 198 -5.28 -16.16 -25.34
C VAL A 198 -4.88 -15.68 -26.72
N ILE A 199 -4.97 -14.37 -26.94
CA ILE A 199 -4.74 -13.77 -28.24
C ILE A 199 -3.69 -12.69 -28.05
N PHE A 200 -2.59 -12.74 -28.80
CA PHE A 200 -1.51 -11.76 -28.64
C PHE A 200 -0.76 -11.49 -29.94
N THR A 201 -0.10 -10.34 -29.98
CA THR A 201 0.83 -9.95 -31.02
C THR A 201 2.22 -9.74 -30.40
N PRO A 202 3.27 -10.39 -30.91
CA PRO A 202 4.63 -10.19 -30.43
C PRO A 202 5.23 -8.89 -30.97
N TYR A 203 4.80 -7.76 -30.41
CA TYR A 203 5.34 -6.42 -30.74
C TYR A 203 6.85 -6.31 -30.52
N GLN A 204 7.40 -7.14 -29.62
CA GLN A 204 8.83 -7.31 -29.39
C GLN A 204 9.26 -8.73 -29.81
N PRO A 205 9.52 -8.99 -31.11
CA PRO A 205 9.84 -10.32 -31.64
C PRO A 205 10.90 -11.09 -30.87
N TRP A 206 11.94 -10.41 -30.38
CA TRP A 206 13.04 -11.01 -29.62
C TRP A 206 12.62 -11.54 -28.23
N LEU A 207 11.45 -11.16 -27.72
CA LEU A 207 10.88 -11.67 -26.47
C LEU A 207 9.81 -12.75 -26.70
N LEU A 208 9.48 -13.09 -27.95
CA LEU A 208 8.51 -14.14 -28.25
C LEU A 208 8.85 -15.46 -27.54
N PRO A 209 10.12 -15.95 -27.52
CA PRO A 209 10.44 -17.18 -26.79
C PRO A 209 10.14 -17.12 -25.29
N LYS A 210 10.17 -15.95 -24.67
CA LYS A 210 9.75 -15.76 -23.26
C LYS A 210 8.25 -15.68 -23.12
N THR A 211 7.56 -15.06 -24.07
CA THR A 211 6.10 -14.97 -24.12
C THR A 211 5.48 -16.37 -24.26
N GLU A 212 6.04 -17.19 -25.14
CA GLU A 212 5.58 -18.56 -25.39
C GLU A 212 5.78 -19.51 -24.21
N GLN A 213 6.61 -19.17 -23.21
CA GLN A 213 6.72 -19.95 -21.96
C GLN A 213 5.41 -20.02 -21.18
N PHE A 214 4.47 -19.10 -21.44
CA PHE A 214 3.14 -19.13 -20.86
C PHE A 214 2.42 -20.47 -21.11
N PHE A 215 2.53 -21.00 -22.32
CA PHE A 215 1.80 -22.20 -22.75
C PHE A 215 2.26 -23.48 -22.03
N PRO A 216 3.55 -23.85 -22.00
CA PRO A 216 3.99 -25.01 -21.25
C PRO A 216 3.78 -24.85 -19.73
N LEU A 217 3.81 -23.61 -19.20
CA LEU A 217 3.45 -23.36 -17.79
C LEU A 217 1.96 -23.61 -17.53
N ALA A 218 1.08 -23.22 -18.47
CA ALA A 218 -0.35 -23.51 -18.38
C ALA A 218 -0.60 -25.02 -18.46
N GLU A 219 0.07 -25.74 -19.36
CA GLU A 219 -0.03 -27.20 -19.46
C GLU A 219 0.42 -27.91 -18.19
N ALA A 220 1.57 -27.51 -17.64
CA ALA A 220 2.06 -28.00 -16.35
C ALA A 220 1.10 -27.69 -15.18
N SER A 221 0.19 -26.74 -15.37
CA SER A 221 -0.82 -26.31 -14.40
C SER A 221 -2.20 -26.92 -14.68
N GLY A 222 -2.28 -28.06 -15.38
CA GLY A 222 -3.52 -28.83 -15.54
C GLY A 222 -4.43 -28.34 -16.66
N PHE A 223 -3.87 -27.64 -17.64
CA PHE A 223 -4.59 -27.21 -18.83
C PHE A 223 -4.10 -27.92 -20.09
N THR A 224 -4.88 -27.81 -21.16
CA THR A 224 -4.50 -28.17 -22.52
C THR A 224 -4.50 -26.91 -23.37
N VAL A 225 -3.47 -26.72 -24.18
CA VAL A 225 -3.31 -25.55 -25.03
C VAL A 225 -3.50 -25.97 -26.49
N THR A 226 -4.31 -25.22 -27.25
CA THR A 226 -4.53 -25.47 -28.67
C THR A 226 -4.45 -24.17 -29.45
N LYS A 227 -3.54 -24.09 -30.42
CA LYS A 227 -3.49 -22.95 -31.35
C LYS A 227 -4.72 -22.98 -32.26
N ILE A 228 -5.44 -21.88 -32.34
CA ILE A 228 -6.68 -21.76 -33.14
C ILE A 228 -6.46 -21.00 -34.45
N PHE A 229 -5.62 -19.97 -34.45
CA PHE A 229 -5.31 -19.23 -35.68
C PHE A 229 -3.97 -18.51 -35.58
N GLN A 230 -3.50 -18.07 -36.73
CA GLN A 230 -2.45 -17.08 -36.90
C GLN A 230 -2.88 -16.18 -38.05
N LYS A 231 -3.03 -14.87 -37.79
CA LYS A 231 -3.55 -13.90 -38.76
C LYS A 231 -2.58 -12.74 -38.90
N VAL A 232 -2.19 -12.42 -40.13
CA VAL A 232 -1.39 -11.23 -40.43
C VAL A 232 -2.36 -10.06 -40.62
N VAL A 233 -2.16 -8.96 -39.90
CA VAL A 233 -2.91 -7.71 -40.10
C VAL A 233 -2.16 -6.78 -41.06
N ASP A 234 -2.88 -5.85 -41.69
CA ASP A 234 -2.36 -5.07 -42.82
C ASP A 234 -1.17 -4.18 -42.44
N ALA A 235 -1.26 -3.52 -41.28
CA ALA A 235 -0.26 -2.57 -40.80
C ALA A 235 0.33 -2.98 -39.43
N VAL A 236 1.60 -2.64 -39.21
CA VAL A 236 2.21 -2.69 -37.89
C VAL A 236 1.65 -1.58 -37.01
N LEU A 237 1.49 -1.87 -35.71
CA LEU A 237 1.03 -0.86 -34.75
C LEU A 237 2.11 0.21 -34.47
N PHE A 238 3.38 -0.17 -34.58
CA PHE A 238 4.54 0.69 -34.35
C PHE A 238 5.50 0.62 -35.55
N GLU A 239 5.38 1.56 -36.49
CA GLU A 239 6.16 1.54 -37.75
C GLU A 239 7.68 1.54 -37.53
N LYS A 240 8.15 2.27 -36.53
CA LYS A 240 9.58 2.50 -36.27
C LYS A 240 10.23 1.47 -35.32
N ASP A 241 9.45 0.54 -34.78
CA ASP A 241 9.97 -0.44 -33.83
C ASP A 241 10.86 -1.49 -34.52
N PRO A 242 11.96 -1.93 -33.88
CA PRO A 242 12.88 -2.89 -34.46
C PRO A 242 12.28 -4.31 -34.53
N GLY A 243 12.98 -5.21 -35.22
CA GLY A 243 12.60 -6.62 -35.32
C GLY A 243 11.68 -6.94 -36.50
N ASP A 244 11.41 -8.23 -36.68
CA ASP A 244 10.63 -8.77 -37.82
C ASP A 244 9.23 -8.13 -37.90
N GLU A 245 9.02 -7.32 -38.93
CA GLU A 245 7.77 -6.61 -39.21
C GLU A 245 6.60 -7.57 -39.43
N GLN A 246 6.84 -8.69 -40.13
CA GLN A 246 5.80 -9.69 -40.37
C GLN A 246 5.32 -10.27 -39.04
N LEU A 247 6.23 -10.53 -38.11
CA LEU A 247 5.90 -11.05 -36.80
C LEU A 247 5.17 -10.00 -35.92
N ARG A 248 5.59 -8.73 -35.98
CA ARG A 248 4.94 -7.61 -35.25
C ARG A 248 3.53 -7.26 -35.73
N ARG A 249 3.14 -7.70 -36.93
CA ARG A 249 1.76 -7.62 -37.44
C ARG A 249 1.05 -8.98 -37.48
N THR A 250 1.63 -10.02 -36.89
CA THR A 250 0.97 -11.32 -36.79
C THR A 250 0.29 -11.45 -35.43
N VAL A 251 -1.00 -11.74 -35.44
CA VAL A 251 -1.80 -12.05 -34.26
C VAL A 251 -1.93 -13.56 -34.12
N PHE A 252 -1.57 -14.09 -32.96
CA PHE A 252 -1.70 -15.51 -32.64
C PHE A 252 -2.88 -15.72 -31.69
N GLY A 253 -3.69 -16.74 -31.95
CA GLY A 253 -4.80 -17.12 -31.09
C GLY A 253 -4.64 -18.54 -30.57
N TYR A 254 -4.91 -18.72 -29.27
CA TYR A 254 -4.90 -20.02 -28.59
C TYR A 254 -6.17 -20.18 -27.74
N LYS A 255 -6.70 -21.41 -27.67
CA LYS A 255 -7.69 -21.85 -26.69
C LYS A 255 -6.97 -22.64 -25.60
N ILE A 256 -7.29 -22.34 -24.34
CA ILE A 256 -6.81 -23.09 -23.19
C ILE A 256 -8.02 -23.66 -22.44
N ARG A 257 -8.03 -24.98 -22.22
CA ARG A 257 -9.10 -25.69 -21.52
C ARG A 257 -8.54 -26.56 -20.41
N TRP A 258 -9.38 -26.97 -19.47
CA TRP A 258 -8.99 -27.98 -18.47
C TRP A 258 -8.51 -29.27 -19.13
N SER A 259 -7.48 -29.88 -18.56
CA SER A 259 -7.02 -31.17 -19.06
C SER A 259 -8.04 -32.27 -18.75
N PRO A 260 -8.12 -33.35 -19.57
CA PRO A 260 -9.00 -34.48 -19.29
C PRO A 260 -8.77 -35.09 -17.90
N GLU A 261 -7.54 -35.11 -17.42
CA GLU A 261 -7.19 -35.64 -16.09
C GLU A 261 -7.78 -34.79 -14.96
N GLU A 262 -7.72 -33.46 -15.10
CA GLU A 262 -8.31 -32.53 -14.14
C GLU A 262 -9.84 -32.68 -14.13
N LEU A 263 -10.48 -32.83 -15.29
CA LEU A 263 -11.93 -33.05 -15.39
C LEU A 263 -12.37 -34.42 -14.83
N ALA A 264 -11.59 -35.48 -15.07
CA ALA A 264 -11.89 -36.82 -14.57
C ALA A 264 -11.77 -36.93 -13.03
N SER A 265 -10.90 -36.13 -12.41
CA SER A 265 -10.69 -36.15 -10.96
C SER A 265 -11.93 -35.75 -10.14
N GLU A 266 -12.89 -35.03 -10.73
CA GLU A 266 -14.20 -34.73 -10.11
C GLU A 266 -15.24 -35.82 -10.39
N ALA A 267 -15.25 -36.43 -11.58
CA ALA A 267 -16.22 -37.45 -11.95
C ALA A 267 -16.14 -38.72 -11.06
N PHE A 268 -14.96 -39.03 -10.50
CA PHE A 268 -14.78 -40.15 -9.57
C PHE A 268 -15.29 -39.88 -8.14
N ILE A 269 -15.63 -38.63 -7.80
CA ILE A 269 -16.14 -38.28 -6.46
C ILE A 269 -17.67 -38.46 -6.40
N ASP A 270 -18.39 -38.35 -7.52
CA ASP A 270 -19.86 -38.44 -7.56
C ASP A 270 -20.43 -39.88 -7.67
N ALA A 271 -19.59 -40.87 -8.00
CA ALA A 271 -20.01 -42.26 -8.20
C ALA A 271 -19.32 -43.24 -7.24
N GLY A 272 -19.55 -43.12 -5.92
CA GLY A 272 -19.08 -44.17 -5.01
C GLY A 272 -19.14 -43.91 -3.51
N SER A 273 -20.15 -44.47 -2.87
CA SER A 273 -20.17 -44.96 -1.47
C SER A 273 -20.07 -43.92 -0.32
N HIS A 274 -21.19 -43.77 0.38
CA HIS A 274 -21.21 -43.43 1.80
C HIS A 274 -20.48 -44.51 2.62
N ALA A 275 -19.21 -44.28 2.90
CA ALA A 275 -18.53 -44.83 4.06
C ALA A 275 -17.83 -43.67 4.79
N PRO A 276 -17.91 -43.60 6.14
CA PRO A 276 -17.32 -42.50 6.88
C PRO A 276 -15.80 -42.62 6.82
N GLN A 277 -15.18 -41.96 5.84
CA GLN A 277 -13.75 -41.76 5.84
C GLN A 277 -13.42 -40.84 7.02
N GLN A 278 -12.78 -41.43 8.02
CA GLN A 278 -12.10 -40.72 9.08
C GLN A 278 -11.35 -39.54 8.46
N LYS A 279 -11.67 -38.33 8.92
CA LYS A 279 -10.91 -37.11 8.62
C LYS A 279 -9.45 -37.44 8.86
N LYS A 280 -8.68 -37.67 7.79
CA LYS A 280 -7.24 -37.49 7.84
C LYS A 280 -7.06 -36.02 8.20
N VAL A 281 -6.81 -35.79 9.48
CA VAL A 281 -6.21 -34.55 9.97
C VAL A 281 -5.04 -34.32 9.03
N ARG A 282 -5.17 -33.36 8.11
CA ARG A 282 -4.04 -32.85 7.36
C ARG A 282 -3.08 -32.37 8.44
N ARG A 283 -2.05 -33.17 8.72
CA ARG A 283 -0.87 -32.71 9.44
C ARG A 283 -0.50 -31.38 8.79
N ASN A 284 -0.51 -30.30 9.56
CA ASN A 284 0.00 -29.02 9.12
C ASN A 284 1.29 -29.28 8.37
N LYS A 285 1.37 -28.89 7.10
CA LYS A 285 2.67 -28.79 6.44
C LYS A 285 3.50 -27.86 7.33
N PRO A 286 4.69 -28.28 7.78
CA PRO A 286 5.51 -27.41 8.60
C PRO A 286 5.79 -26.14 7.80
N GLN A 287 5.56 -24.99 8.42
CA GLN A 287 5.91 -23.68 7.90
C GLN A 287 7.39 -23.75 7.48
N GLN A 288 7.65 -23.50 6.19
CA GLN A 288 9.03 -23.48 5.70
C GLN A 288 9.74 -22.29 6.37
N PRO A 289 11.04 -22.42 6.70
CA PRO A 289 11.81 -21.30 7.22
C PRO A 289 11.78 -20.16 6.20
N THR A 290 11.17 -19.05 6.58
CA THR A 290 11.11 -17.79 5.82
C THR A 290 12.42 -17.02 6.00
N MET A 291 12.75 -16.12 5.07
CA MET A 291 13.99 -15.33 5.03
C MET A 291 13.73 -13.88 5.48
N PRO A 292 13.35 -13.60 6.72
CA PRO A 292 12.73 -12.32 7.07
C PRO A 292 13.68 -11.13 6.81
N LEU A 293 13.17 -10.11 6.13
CA LEU A 293 13.83 -8.82 5.93
C LEU A 293 13.28 -7.79 6.92
N VAL A 294 14.10 -7.28 7.83
CA VAL A 294 13.76 -6.18 8.73
C VAL A 294 14.29 -4.88 8.15
N ILE A 295 13.40 -3.93 7.87
CA ILE A 295 13.74 -2.61 7.34
C ILE A 295 13.59 -1.62 8.50
N LEU A 296 14.70 -1.13 9.04
CA LEU A 296 14.66 -0.04 10.01
C LEU A 296 14.37 1.27 9.28
N THR A 297 13.68 2.21 9.91
CA THR A 297 13.54 3.56 9.38
C THR A 297 13.38 4.56 10.50
N GLY A 298 13.91 5.75 10.32
CA GLY A 298 13.88 6.84 11.30
C GLY A 298 14.73 8.00 10.80
N TYR A 299 14.70 9.12 11.52
CA TYR A 299 15.55 10.27 11.22
C TYR A 299 17.05 9.90 11.24
N PRO A 300 17.91 10.65 10.54
CA PRO A 300 19.35 10.59 10.78
C PRO A 300 19.64 10.82 12.28
N CYS A 301 20.63 10.12 12.83
CA CYS A 301 21.00 10.21 14.27
C CYS A 301 19.91 9.80 15.28
N SER A 302 18.86 9.09 14.84
CA SER A 302 17.79 8.57 15.73
C SER A 302 18.17 7.33 16.55
N GLY A 303 19.37 6.76 16.34
CA GLY A 303 19.82 5.54 17.01
C GLY A 303 19.51 4.24 16.26
N LEU A 304 19.34 4.29 14.94
CA LEU A 304 19.03 3.13 14.08
C LEU A 304 20.04 1.99 14.26
N THR A 305 21.34 2.28 14.22
CA THR A 305 22.40 1.28 14.39
C THR A 305 22.37 0.67 15.78
N LEU A 306 22.11 1.47 16.82
CA LEU A 306 21.89 0.96 18.18
C LEU A 306 20.73 -0.03 18.21
N ARG A 307 19.57 0.32 17.63
CA ARG A 307 18.40 -0.57 17.57
C ARG A 307 18.65 -1.81 16.72
N ALA A 308 19.41 -1.70 15.63
CA ALA A 308 19.80 -2.83 14.79
C ALA A 308 20.64 -3.85 15.57
N ASN A 309 21.61 -3.37 16.35
CA ASN A 309 22.46 -4.21 17.18
C ASN A 309 21.70 -4.82 18.35
N GLN A 310 20.85 -4.05 19.03
CA GLN A 310 19.96 -4.58 20.09
C GLN A 310 19.07 -5.70 19.55
N LEU A 311 18.46 -5.51 18.37
CA LEU A 311 17.68 -6.54 17.69
C LEU A 311 18.53 -7.76 17.38
N ALA A 312 19.71 -7.59 16.78
CA ALA A 312 20.56 -8.71 16.41
C ALA A 312 21.00 -9.56 17.61
N SER A 313 21.54 -8.92 18.65
CA SER A 313 21.98 -9.60 19.87
C SER A 313 20.83 -10.30 20.58
N SER A 314 19.67 -9.65 20.66
CA SER A 314 18.50 -10.25 21.32
C SER A 314 17.90 -11.39 20.50
N LEU A 315 17.86 -11.29 19.17
CA LEU A 315 17.42 -12.41 18.32
C LEU A 315 18.31 -13.63 18.50
N GLU A 316 19.64 -13.46 18.53
CA GLU A 316 20.58 -14.56 18.79
C GLU A 316 20.37 -15.16 20.19
N LYS A 317 20.23 -14.32 21.22
CA LYS A 317 19.93 -14.76 22.59
C LYS A 317 18.64 -15.57 22.68
N HIS A 318 17.56 -15.12 22.05
CA HIS A 318 16.29 -15.86 22.03
C HIS A 318 16.40 -17.21 21.31
N GLN A 319 17.22 -17.29 20.25
CA GLN A 319 17.53 -18.57 19.63
C GLN A 319 18.25 -19.50 20.61
N ASP A 320 19.25 -19.01 21.35
CA ASP A 320 19.95 -19.80 22.38
C ASP A 320 18.99 -20.36 23.44
N GLU A 321 18.08 -19.54 23.95
CA GLU A 321 17.07 -19.96 24.93
C GLU A 321 16.12 -21.02 24.37
N ILE A 322 15.67 -20.85 23.12
CA ILE A 322 14.82 -21.81 22.41
C ILE A 322 15.52 -23.18 22.26
N PHE A 323 16.78 -23.18 21.84
CA PHE A 323 17.52 -24.43 21.62
C PHE A 323 17.91 -25.09 22.95
N ALA A 324 18.25 -24.32 23.99
CA ALA A 324 18.49 -24.85 25.33
C ALA A 324 17.21 -25.48 25.94
N ALA A 325 16.04 -24.85 25.75
CA ALA A 325 14.76 -25.39 26.21
C ALA A 325 14.35 -26.69 25.47
N ALA A 326 14.72 -26.81 24.19
CA ALA A 326 14.51 -28.03 23.40
C ALA A 326 15.37 -29.20 23.91
N GLU A 327 16.62 -28.93 24.30
CA GLU A 327 17.50 -29.92 24.93
C GLU A 327 16.99 -30.37 26.31
N ALA A 328 16.33 -29.47 27.05
CA ALA A 328 15.66 -29.77 28.32
C ALA A 328 14.33 -30.54 28.20
N GLY A 329 13.95 -30.99 26.99
CA GLY A 329 12.76 -31.82 26.75
C GLY A 329 11.46 -31.04 26.54
N THR A 330 11.53 -29.71 26.42
CA THR A 330 10.36 -28.87 26.09
C THR A 330 10.10 -28.94 24.58
N PRO A 331 8.86 -29.16 24.11
CA PRO A 331 8.57 -29.17 22.67
C PRO A 331 8.66 -27.75 22.10
N VAL A 332 9.83 -27.37 21.57
CA VAL A 332 10.03 -26.06 20.93
C VAL A 332 9.96 -26.18 19.40
N SER A 333 9.37 -25.15 18.77
CA SER A 333 8.82 -25.14 17.40
C SER A 333 9.81 -24.73 16.29
N LEU A 334 11.08 -24.44 16.61
CA LEU A 334 12.07 -23.98 15.63
C LEU A 334 12.93 -25.15 15.11
N LYS A 335 12.99 -25.36 13.79
CA LYS A 335 13.71 -26.50 13.18
C LYS A 335 15.22 -26.30 13.07
N SER A 336 15.68 -25.06 12.92
CA SER A 336 17.08 -24.70 12.68
C SER A 336 17.33 -23.25 13.07
N ARG A 337 18.56 -22.93 13.49
CA ARG A 337 19.00 -21.56 13.76
C ARG A 337 19.00 -20.72 12.48
N TYR A 338 18.51 -19.49 12.61
CA TYR A 338 18.72 -18.43 11.65
C TYR A 338 20.05 -17.73 11.90
N LYS A 339 20.73 -17.36 10.83
CA LYS A 339 21.87 -16.45 10.82
C LYS A 339 21.36 -15.02 10.81
N VAL A 340 21.65 -14.25 11.85
CA VAL A 340 21.26 -12.84 11.89
C VAL A 340 22.33 -11.99 11.20
N HIS A 341 21.93 -11.20 10.21
CA HIS A 341 22.81 -10.31 9.44
C HIS A 341 22.36 -8.86 9.59
N VAL A 342 23.21 -8.02 10.17
CA VAL A 342 23.04 -6.56 10.13
C VAL A 342 23.75 -6.03 8.89
N VAL A 343 23.00 -5.37 8.01
CA VAL A 343 23.51 -4.77 6.78
C VAL A 343 23.44 -3.26 6.92
N ALA A 344 24.58 -2.65 7.21
CA ALA A 344 24.72 -1.21 7.31
C ALA A 344 24.61 -0.54 5.93
N SER A 345 23.91 0.59 5.89
CA SER A 345 23.82 1.47 4.71
C SER A 345 25.08 2.33 4.53
N HIS A 346 25.90 2.46 5.58
CA HIS A 346 27.14 3.21 5.61
C HIS A 346 28.34 2.31 5.88
N ASP A 347 29.48 2.67 5.29
CA ASP A 347 30.79 2.13 5.62
C ASP A 347 31.89 3.14 5.24
N SER A 348 33.15 2.76 5.45
CA SER A 348 34.30 3.59 5.11
C SER A 348 34.38 4.03 3.65
N SER A 349 33.75 3.29 2.72
CA SER A 349 33.69 3.62 1.29
C SER A 349 32.43 4.40 0.91
N HIS A 350 31.42 4.43 1.78
CA HIS A 350 30.14 5.13 1.62
C HIS A 350 29.82 5.92 2.90
N PRO A 351 30.64 6.94 3.20
CA PRO A 351 30.47 7.77 4.39
C PRO A 351 29.17 8.56 4.33
N ARG A 352 28.77 9.20 5.43
CA ARG A 352 27.50 9.93 5.53
C ARG A 352 27.30 11.03 4.49
N ILE A 353 28.39 11.63 3.99
CA ILE A 353 28.38 12.67 2.94
C ILE A 353 27.89 12.18 1.57
N VAL A 354 27.71 10.86 1.36
CA VAL A 354 27.15 10.34 0.09
C VAL A 354 25.76 10.90 -0.22
N TYR A 355 25.05 11.42 0.78
CA TYR A 355 23.73 12.04 0.62
C TYR A 355 23.74 13.49 0.09
N ASP A 356 24.90 14.14 -0.03
CA ASP A 356 25.01 15.50 -0.57
C ASP A 356 24.57 15.59 -2.04
N HIS A 357 24.69 14.47 -2.78
CA HIS A 357 24.35 14.41 -4.20
C HIS A 357 23.51 13.18 -4.53
N ALA A 358 22.46 13.38 -5.34
CA ALA A 358 21.55 12.30 -5.73
C ALA A 358 22.25 11.10 -6.40
N ARG A 359 23.36 11.34 -7.12
CA ARG A 359 24.14 10.29 -7.79
C ARG A 359 24.85 9.39 -6.78
N THR A 360 25.62 9.96 -5.85
CA THR A 360 26.37 9.20 -4.83
C THR A 360 25.43 8.51 -3.85
N GLU A 361 24.29 9.13 -3.53
CA GLU A 361 23.24 8.52 -2.74
C GLU A 361 22.68 7.27 -3.43
N LYS A 362 22.38 7.35 -4.73
CA LYS A 362 21.85 6.23 -5.52
C LYS A 362 22.86 5.08 -5.56
N GLU A 363 24.14 5.39 -5.72
CA GLU A 363 25.23 4.41 -5.70
C GLU A 363 25.33 3.72 -4.32
N ALA A 364 25.34 4.48 -3.23
CA ALA A 364 25.38 3.95 -1.87
C ALA A 364 24.17 3.05 -1.57
N ARG A 365 22.95 3.48 -1.95
CA ARG A 365 21.74 2.65 -1.85
C ARG A 365 21.87 1.36 -2.68
N GLY A 366 22.44 1.44 -3.88
CA GLY A 366 22.70 0.27 -4.73
C GLY A 366 23.65 -0.74 -4.08
N VAL A 367 24.67 -0.26 -3.36
CA VAL A 367 25.62 -1.12 -2.64
C VAL A 367 24.96 -1.78 -1.43
N ALA A 368 24.24 -1.01 -0.60
CA ALA A 368 23.49 -1.55 0.53
C ALA A 368 22.44 -2.59 0.08
N TYR A 369 21.73 -2.29 -1.02
CA TYR A 369 20.81 -3.22 -1.68
C TYR A 369 21.49 -4.54 -2.07
N ALA A 370 22.63 -4.45 -2.76
CA ALA A 370 23.37 -5.63 -3.22
C ALA A 370 23.87 -6.49 -2.05
N ARG A 371 24.30 -5.86 -0.94
CA ARG A 371 24.70 -6.57 0.28
C ARG A 371 23.54 -7.29 0.92
N ALA A 372 22.43 -6.60 1.15
CA ALA A 372 21.22 -7.19 1.71
C ALA A 372 20.75 -8.39 0.87
N LYS A 373 20.69 -8.22 -0.45
CA LYS A 373 20.31 -9.27 -1.40
C LYS A 373 21.21 -10.50 -1.33
N ARG A 374 22.53 -10.34 -1.16
CA ARG A 374 23.48 -11.46 -1.09
C ARG A 374 23.31 -12.32 0.16
N VAL A 375 22.90 -11.71 1.27
CA VAL A 375 22.75 -12.38 2.57
C VAL A 375 21.33 -12.84 2.85
N LEU A 376 20.34 -12.40 2.06
CA LEU A 376 18.95 -12.83 2.16
C LEU A 376 18.77 -14.28 1.67
N LYS A 377 18.94 -15.23 2.59
CA LYS A 377 18.90 -16.70 2.37
C LYS A 377 17.92 -17.39 3.32
N ARG A 378 17.55 -18.65 2.98
CA ARG A 378 16.51 -19.48 3.66
C ARG A 378 16.72 -19.64 5.16
N ASP A 379 17.95 -19.51 5.61
CA ASP A 379 18.43 -19.66 6.97
C ASP A 379 18.86 -18.33 7.58
N SER A 380 18.33 -17.18 7.13
CA SER A 380 18.80 -15.88 7.59
C SER A 380 17.68 -14.91 7.97
N ILE A 381 17.96 -14.07 8.98
CA ILE A 381 17.23 -12.82 9.27
C ILE A 381 18.14 -11.67 8.87
N VAL A 382 17.67 -10.80 7.98
CA VAL A 382 18.47 -9.67 7.49
C VAL A 382 17.88 -8.37 8.04
N ILE A 383 18.67 -7.62 8.80
CA ILE A 383 18.32 -6.31 9.35
C ILE A 383 19.04 -5.26 8.52
N LEU A 384 18.30 -4.45 7.75
CA LEU A 384 18.87 -3.27 7.10
C LEU A 384 18.96 -2.13 8.10
N ASP A 385 20.20 -1.84 8.50
CA ASP A 385 20.56 -0.70 9.32
C ASP A 385 20.77 0.54 8.42
N GLY A 386 19.75 1.39 8.39
CA GLY A 386 19.77 2.64 7.64
C GLY A 386 18.52 3.45 7.87
N MET A 387 18.59 4.74 7.54
CA MET A 387 17.44 5.66 7.68
C MET A 387 16.24 5.20 6.84
N ASN A 388 16.54 4.60 5.69
CA ASN A 388 15.56 4.17 4.70
C ASN A 388 14.45 5.23 4.50
N TYR A 389 14.88 6.49 4.34
CA TYR A 389 14.10 7.69 4.66
C TYR A 389 13.06 8.09 3.64
N ILE A 390 13.13 7.59 2.41
CA ILE A 390 12.11 7.86 1.39
C ILE A 390 11.25 6.62 1.11
N LYS A 391 9.96 6.83 0.87
CA LYS A 391 8.97 5.80 0.58
C LYS A 391 9.35 4.95 -0.62
N GLY A 392 9.84 5.56 -1.70
CA GLY A 392 10.26 4.85 -2.91
C GLY A 392 11.39 3.84 -2.67
N TRP A 393 12.29 4.14 -1.73
CA TRP A 393 13.38 3.25 -1.36
C TRP A 393 12.90 2.08 -0.50
N ARG A 394 12.03 2.32 0.49
CA ARG A 394 11.38 1.24 1.25
C ARG A 394 10.56 0.32 0.35
N TYR A 395 9.88 0.87 -0.65
CA TYR A 395 9.16 0.08 -1.66
C TYR A 395 10.10 -0.82 -2.48
N GLN A 396 11.28 -0.33 -2.84
CA GLN A 396 12.29 -1.13 -3.55
C GLN A 396 12.78 -2.32 -2.69
N LEU A 397 13.05 -2.08 -1.40
CA LEU A 397 13.43 -3.14 -0.45
C LEU A 397 12.29 -4.16 -0.25
N TRP A 398 11.06 -3.68 -0.15
CA TRP A 398 9.87 -4.54 -0.08
C TRP A 398 9.71 -5.41 -1.34
N CYS A 399 9.90 -4.83 -2.52
CA CYS A 399 9.89 -5.57 -3.78
C CYS A 399 10.93 -6.69 -3.80
N GLU A 400 12.13 -6.45 -3.24
CA GLU A 400 13.16 -7.47 -3.14
C GLU A 400 12.78 -8.60 -2.19
N ALA A 401 12.22 -8.27 -1.02
CA ALA A 401 11.68 -9.31 -0.12
C ALA A 401 10.58 -10.14 -0.82
N LYS A 402 9.72 -9.50 -1.62
CA LYS A 402 8.71 -10.21 -2.42
C LYS A 402 9.32 -11.09 -3.52
N ALA A 403 10.34 -10.60 -4.22
CA ALA A 403 11.06 -11.37 -5.23
C ALA A 403 11.77 -12.59 -4.61
N ALA A 404 12.31 -12.43 -3.41
CA ALA A 404 12.86 -13.53 -2.61
C ALA A 404 11.79 -14.42 -1.95
N GLN A 405 10.49 -14.17 -2.20
CA GLN A 405 9.37 -14.90 -1.60
C GLN A 405 9.42 -14.95 -0.06
N THR A 406 9.82 -13.84 0.55
CA THR A 406 9.97 -13.76 2.00
C THR A 406 9.12 -12.67 2.64
N THR A 407 8.98 -12.76 3.96
CA THR A 407 8.34 -11.75 4.80
C THR A 407 9.29 -10.57 4.99
N CYS A 408 8.70 -9.38 5.14
CA CYS A 408 9.44 -8.20 5.54
C CYS A 408 8.64 -7.44 6.58
N CYS A 409 9.37 -6.73 7.44
CA CYS A 409 8.82 -5.94 8.53
C CYS A 409 9.49 -4.57 8.53
N VAL A 410 8.69 -3.51 8.54
CA VAL A 410 9.17 -2.14 8.75
C VAL A 410 9.14 -1.85 10.25
N VAL A 411 10.29 -1.44 10.81
CA VAL A 411 10.43 -1.01 12.20
C VAL A 411 10.78 0.46 12.20
N HIS A 412 9.89 1.29 12.73
CA HIS A 412 10.07 2.73 12.82
C HIS A 412 10.73 3.11 14.15
N VAL A 413 11.84 3.83 14.11
CA VAL A 413 12.53 4.37 15.29
C VAL A 413 12.10 5.83 15.45
N GLY A 414 11.22 6.07 16.42
CA GLY A 414 10.55 7.35 16.64
C GLY A 414 11.33 8.25 17.58
N THR A 415 12.48 8.76 17.14
CA THR A 415 13.29 9.71 17.92
C THR A 415 12.95 11.15 17.55
N PRO A 416 12.67 12.04 18.52
CA PRO A 416 12.38 13.45 18.22
C PRO A 416 13.53 14.13 17.44
N VAL A 417 13.18 15.09 16.59
CA VAL A 417 14.14 15.84 15.76
C VAL A 417 15.20 16.53 16.62
N ASP A 418 14.78 17.22 17.69
CA ASP A 418 15.69 17.95 18.57
C ASP A 418 16.73 17.02 19.23
N GLN A 419 16.30 15.79 19.57
CA GLN A 419 17.20 14.77 20.09
C GLN A 419 18.16 14.26 19.02
N CYS A 420 17.72 14.10 17.77
CA CYS A 420 18.58 13.73 16.66
C CYS A 420 19.65 14.79 16.38
N VAL A 421 19.29 16.07 16.47
CA VAL A 421 20.22 17.21 16.38
C VAL A 421 21.20 17.19 17.55
N ALA A 422 20.72 17.06 18.78
CA ALA A 422 21.58 16.98 19.97
C ALA A 422 22.58 15.82 19.91
N ASN A 423 22.15 14.65 19.41
CA ASN A 423 23.03 13.50 19.19
C ASN A 423 24.10 13.82 18.16
N ASN A 424 23.75 14.49 17.06
CA ASN A 424 24.71 14.89 16.04
C ASN A 424 25.72 15.94 16.55
N ASP A 425 25.25 16.93 17.32
CA ASP A 425 26.10 17.96 17.91
C ASP A 425 27.08 17.39 18.95
N ALA A 426 26.67 16.35 19.69
CA ALA A 426 27.57 15.61 20.55
C ALA A 426 28.67 14.89 19.73
N ARG A 427 28.32 14.28 18.59
CA ARG A 427 29.29 13.65 17.68
C ARG A 427 30.25 14.68 17.08
N LEU A 428 29.76 15.84 16.64
CA LEU A 428 30.59 16.94 16.12
C LEU A 428 31.57 17.47 17.18
N ARG A 429 31.13 17.67 18.42
CA ARG A 429 32.00 18.08 19.54
C ARG A 429 33.07 17.05 19.84
N ARG A 430 32.70 15.76 19.83
CA ARG A 430 33.64 14.65 20.02
C ARG A 430 34.70 14.63 18.92
N ASP A 431 34.31 14.84 17.68
CA ASP A 431 35.23 14.79 16.54
C ASP A 431 36.15 16.03 16.51
N ALA A 432 35.67 17.21 16.90
CA ALA A 432 36.50 18.41 17.07
C ALA A 432 37.57 18.26 18.17
N ASN A 433 37.23 17.60 19.28
CA ASN A 433 38.18 17.35 20.39
C ASN A 433 39.26 16.31 20.07
N LYS A 434 39.14 15.55 18.97
CA LYS A 434 40.18 14.59 18.53
C LYS A 434 41.31 15.24 17.73
N ASP A 435 41.06 16.38 17.11
CA ASP A 435 42.05 17.09 16.29
C ASP A 435 42.94 18.04 17.12
N ASP A 436 42.54 18.38 18.36
CA ASP A 436 43.35 19.17 19.30
C ASP A 436 44.16 18.26 20.22
N ASN A 437 45.49 18.27 20.03
CA ASN A 437 46.49 17.39 20.65
C ASN A 437 46.73 17.70 22.16
N THR A 438 45.67 17.69 22.97
CA THR A 438 45.68 18.09 24.39
C THR A 438 45.52 16.85 25.29
N PRO A 439 46.34 16.66 26.35
CA PRO A 439 46.26 15.46 27.19
C PRO A 439 44.97 15.47 28.03
N GLU A 440 44.24 14.35 27.97
CA GLU A 440 43.00 14.12 28.70
C GLU A 440 43.19 14.25 30.23
N THR A 441 42.51 15.23 30.81
CA THR A 441 42.23 15.26 32.26
C THR A 441 40.74 15.03 32.48
N THR A 442 40.44 13.77 32.78
CA THR A 442 39.44 13.22 33.71
C THR A 442 38.02 13.82 33.81
N GLU A 443 37.07 12.89 33.61
CA GLU A 443 35.71 12.74 34.17
C GLU A 443 34.48 13.02 33.26
N ASN A 444 33.70 11.94 33.08
CA ASN A 444 32.28 11.83 32.68
C ASN A 444 31.94 12.17 31.22
N THR A 445 31.61 11.22 30.34
CA THR A 445 30.63 10.13 30.48
C THR A 445 30.98 9.11 29.38
N GLN A 446 30.97 7.80 29.65
CA GLN A 446 31.15 6.77 28.61
C GLN A 446 29.96 6.82 27.62
N THR A 447 30.02 7.70 26.62
CA THR A 447 29.09 7.64 25.49
C THR A 447 29.58 6.51 24.59
N SER A 448 28.85 5.39 24.55
CA SER A 448 29.13 4.22 23.69
C SER A 448 28.93 4.48 22.20
N ASP A 449 28.62 5.72 21.81
CA ASP A 449 28.36 6.13 20.45
C ASP A 449 29.68 6.36 19.70
N THR A 450 29.96 5.47 18.74
CA THR A 450 31.14 5.50 17.86
C THR A 450 30.81 5.95 16.44
N GLU A 451 29.55 6.31 16.17
CA GLU A 451 29.11 6.68 14.83
C GLU A 451 29.66 8.05 14.40
N GLU A 452 29.91 8.22 13.11
CA GLU A 452 30.32 9.51 12.50
C GLU A 452 29.21 10.57 12.60
N ALA A 453 29.58 11.84 12.68
CA ALA A 453 28.65 12.96 12.57
C ALA A 453 28.20 13.21 11.12
N TYR A 454 27.01 13.80 10.95
CA TYR A 454 26.62 14.47 9.71
C TYR A 454 27.03 15.95 9.76
N PRO A 455 27.44 16.56 8.64
CA PRO A 455 27.43 18.02 8.52
C PRO A 455 26.04 18.58 8.85
N SER A 456 25.97 19.67 9.62
CA SER A 456 24.69 20.19 10.13
C SER A 456 23.68 20.53 9.03
N GLU A 457 24.14 21.12 7.93
CA GLU A 457 23.31 21.40 6.74
C GLU A 457 22.74 20.12 6.11
N LEU A 458 23.58 19.08 5.98
CA LEU A 458 23.16 17.79 5.43
C LEU A 458 22.17 17.08 6.37
N LEU A 459 22.38 17.16 7.68
CA LEU A 459 21.46 16.61 8.68
C LEU A 459 20.08 17.24 8.54
N ASN A 460 20.01 18.57 8.50
CA ASN A 460 18.76 19.31 8.35
C ASN A 460 18.07 18.97 7.03
N ASN A 461 18.83 18.86 5.94
CA ASN A 461 18.31 18.45 4.64
C ASN A 461 17.72 17.03 4.68
N LEU A 462 18.42 16.08 5.32
CA LEU A 462 17.97 14.69 5.46
C LEU A 462 16.72 14.56 6.34
N ILE A 463 16.63 15.33 7.43
CA ILE A 463 15.43 15.41 8.27
C ILE A 463 14.26 15.96 7.47
N PHE A 464 14.47 17.01 6.67
CA PHE A 464 13.44 17.58 5.80
C PHE A 464 12.97 16.60 4.72
N ARG A 465 13.88 15.81 4.16
CA ARG A 465 13.59 14.79 3.14
C ARG A 465 12.97 13.50 3.71
N TYR A 466 12.92 13.34 5.03
CA TYR A 466 12.42 12.12 5.66
C TYR A 466 10.91 11.99 5.48
N GLU A 467 10.50 10.88 4.86
CA GLU A 467 9.11 10.48 4.68
C GLU A 467 8.77 9.36 5.66
N GLU A 468 8.00 9.67 6.70
CA GLU A 468 7.54 8.69 7.68
C GLU A 468 6.82 7.50 7.02
N PRO A 469 7.00 6.27 7.55
CA PRO A 469 6.35 5.07 7.03
C PRO A 469 4.82 5.17 7.13
N SER A 470 4.12 5.01 6.01
CA SER A 470 2.67 5.24 5.92
C SER A 470 1.85 4.07 6.46
N THR A 471 0.96 4.32 7.42
CA THR A 471 0.02 3.31 7.94
C THR A 471 -1.05 2.87 6.93
N HIS A 472 -1.24 3.62 5.85
CA HIS A 472 -2.22 3.35 4.80
C HIS A 472 -1.72 2.36 3.74
N SER A 473 -0.40 2.24 3.56
CA SER A 473 0.19 1.32 2.59
C SER A 473 0.63 0.05 3.30
N ARG A 474 0.03 -1.11 2.99
CA ARG A 474 0.38 -2.39 3.68
C ARG A 474 1.88 -2.71 3.67
N TRP A 475 2.59 -2.29 2.63
CA TRP A 475 4.03 -2.52 2.45
C TRP A 475 4.91 -1.48 3.15
N ASP A 476 4.38 -0.31 3.47
CA ASP A 476 5.09 0.80 4.12
C ASP A 476 4.71 0.95 5.59
N LYS A 477 3.60 0.34 6.02
CA LYS A 477 3.07 0.43 7.37
C LYS A 477 4.12 -0.07 8.37
N PRO A 478 4.50 0.75 9.37
CA PRO A 478 5.40 0.29 10.41
C PRO A 478 4.68 -0.79 11.20
N LEU A 479 5.26 -1.99 11.25
CA LEU A 479 4.72 -3.10 12.04
C LEU A 479 5.04 -2.91 13.51
N PHE A 480 6.19 -2.30 13.79
CA PHE A 480 6.62 -1.89 15.12
C PHE A 480 7.09 -0.44 15.06
N THR A 481 6.77 0.32 16.10
CA THR A 481 7.35 1.64 16.35
C THR A 481 8.06 1.55 17.69
N VAL A 482 9.31 2.01 17.72
CA VAL A 482 10.18 2.03 18.89
C VAL A 482 10.36 3.51 19.25
N PRO A 483 9.58 4.03 20.23
CA PRO A 483 9.81 5.33 20.81
C PRO A 483 11.25 5.51 21.30
N TYR A 484 11.73 6.75 21.35
CA TYR A 484 13.04 7.07 21.90
C TYR A 484 13.20 6.60 23.36
N ASP A 485 12.17 6.81 24.17
CA ASP A 485 12.17 6.54 25.61
C ASP A 485 12.17 5.04 25.94
N ASP A 486 11.84 4.18 24.96
CA ASP A 486 11.85 2.74 25.17
C ASP A 486 13.30 2.23 25.24
N PRO A 487 13.72 1.55 26.32
CA PRO A 487 15.11 1.12 26.48
C PRO A 487 15.52 0.08 25.43
N GLU A 488 14.58 -0.79 25.02
CA GLU A 488 14.81 -1.87 24.06
C GLU A 488 13.61 -2.02 23.09
N PRO A 489 13.86 -2.43 21.84
CA PRO A 489 12.79 -2.77 20.90
C PRO A 489 12.02 -4.01 21.37
N PRO A 490 10.75 -4.20 20.96
CA PRO A 490 9.93 -5.37 21.33
C PRO A 490 10.38 -6.63 20.58
N VAL A 491 11.56 -7.16 20.92
CA VAL A 491 12.24 -8.21 20.16
C VAL A 491 11.45 -9.51 20.16
N ALA A 492 10.77 -9.84 21.26
CA ALA A 492 9.97 -11.06 21.35
C ALA A 492 8.81 -11.03 20.33
N ASP A 493 8.09 -9.91 20.26
CA ASP A 493 6.99 -9.72 19.31
C ASP A 493 7.50 -9.66 17.87
N ILE A 494 8.66 -9.03 17.65
CA ILE A 494 9.33 -9.02 16.34
C ILE A 494 9.71 -10.44 15.93
N PHE A 495 10.33 -11.22 16.82
CA PHE A 495 10.71 -12.60 16.54
C PHE A 495 9.51 -13.49 16.23
N GLU A 496 8.42 -13.36 17.00
CA GLU A 496 7.15 -14.05 16.73
C GLU A 496 6.57 -13.62 15.38
N ALA A 497 6.57 -12.33 15.06
CA ALA A 497 6.07 -11.84 13.77
C ALA A 497 6.91 -12.34 12.57
N LEU A 498 8.21 -12.54 12.77
CA LEU A 498 9.12 -13.02 11.72
C LEU A 498 9.09 -14.55 11.55
N THR A 499 8.96 -15.31 12.64
CA THR A 499 9.15 -16.77 12.66
C THR A 499 7.87 -17.56 12.95
N GLY A 500 6.83 -16.91 13.49
CA GLY A 500 5.59 -17.53 13.97
C GLY A 500 5.73 -18.28 15.30
N VAL A 501 6.87 -18.18 15.98
CA VAL A 501 7.13 -18.84 17.26
C VAL A 501 7.01 -17.84 18.40
N ALA A 502 5.97 -18.01 19.23
CA ALA A 502 5.77 -17.23 20.43
C ALA A 502 6.78 -17.65 21.52
N LEU A 503 7.37 -16.65 22.18
CA LEU A 503 8.26 -16.85 23.32
C LEU A 503 7.44 -16.85 24.63
N PRO A 504 7.84 -17.65 25.63
CA PRO A 504 7.27 -17.56 26.96
C PRO A 504 7.73 -16.25 27.61
N THR A 505 6.86 -15.24 27.66
CA THR A 505 7.12 -14.01 28.41
C THR A 505 6.69 -14.18 29.87
N GLU A 506 7.63 -14.05 30.80
CA GLU A 506 7.30 -13.73 32.20
C GLU A 506 6.79 -12.29 32.24
N LYS A 507 5.46 -12.11 32.30
CA LYS A 507 4.89 -10.79 32.60
C LYS A 507 5.21 -10.44 34.05
N PRO A 508 5.81 -9.28 34.36
CA PRO A 508 5.90 -8.79 35.73
C PRO A 508 4.49 -8.51 36.25
N THR A 509 4.08 -9.23 37.30
CA THR A 509 2.94 -8.86 38.13
C THR A 509 3.30 -7.61 38.93
N LEU A 510 2.78 -6.44 38.54
CA LEU A 510 2.67 -5.29 39.44
C LEU A 510 1.32 -5.34 40.16
N PRO A 511 1.27 -5.01 41.47
CA PRO A 511 0.07 -5.16 42.28
C PRO A 511 -0.95 -4.06 41.95
N ALA A 512 -2.22 -4.46 41.94
CA ALA A 512 -3.34 -3.57 41.76
C ALA A 512 -3.41 -2.53 42.89
N LEU A 513 -3.47 -1.25 42.53
CA LEU A 513 -4.09 -0.21 43.36
C LEU A 513 -5.00 0.68 42.48
N THR A 514 -6.28 0.61 42.81
CA THR A 514 -7.47 1.44 42.51
C THR A 514 -7.20 2.96 42.45
N THR A 515 -7.88 3.86 41.71
CA THR A 515 -9.15 3.98 40.95
C THR A 515 -9.14 5.43 40.38
N LEU A 516 -9.73 5.80 39.23
CA LEU A 516 -11.15 6.19 39.06
C LEU A 516 -11.40 6.59 37.58
N ALA A 517 -12.28 5.88 36.86
CA ALA A 517 -13.22 6.41 35.86
C ALA A 517 -14.06 5.23 35.29
N PRO A 518 -15.35 5.44 34.98
CA PRO A 518 -16.37 4.44 35.25
C PRO A 518 -16.51 3.40 34.14
N ALA A 519 -16.54 2.14 34.58
CA ALA A 519 -17.07 1.04 33.81
C ALA A 519 -18.60 1.16 33.73
N ILE A 520 -19.12 1.14 32.51
CA ILE A 520 -20.43 0.56 32.21
C ILE A 520 -20.18 -0.60 31.28
N SER A 521 -20.03 -1.78 31.89
CA SER A 521 -20.24 -3.04 31.20
C SER A 521 -21.74 -3.22 30.99
N ASP A 522 -22.16 -3.61 29.80
CA ASP A 522 -23.23 -4.59 29.70
C ASP A 522 -23.01 -5.51 28.51
N ALA A 523 -22.81 -6.78 28.84
CA ALA A 523 -22.98 -7.88 27.93
C ALA A 523 -24.47 -8.25 27.91
N ALA A 524 -25.12 -8.14 26.75
CA ALA A 524 -26.36 -8.85 26.50
C ALA A 524 -26.39 -9.32 25.04
N SER A 525 -26.52 -10.64 24.91
CA SER A 525 -26.76 -11.36 23.67
C SER A 525 -28.19 -11.14 23.20
N THR A 526 -28.39 -10.98 21.89
CA THR A 526 -29.65 -11.35 21.24
C THR A 526 -29.32 -12.36 20.14
N THR A 527 -29.43 -13.63 20.48
CA THR A 527 -29.85 -14.66 19.52
C THR A 527 -31.27 -15.07 19.91
N THR A 528 -32.19 -15.15 18.96
CA THR A 528 -33.34 -16.09 18.89
C THR A 528 -34.16 -15.75 17.63
N GLY A 529 -34.63 -16.71 16.82
CA GLY A 529 -34.54 -18.18 16.87
C GLY A 529 -34.78 -18.78 15.47
N GLY A 530 -34.55 -20.05 15.13
CA GLY A 530 -34.31 -21.34 15.82
C GLY A 530 -34.99 -22.46 14.96
N PRO A 531 -34.80 -23.78 15.15
CA PRO A 531 -34.03 -24.48 16.19
C PRO A 531 -33.16 -25.73 15.79
N ARG A 532 -32.19 -26.01 16.67
CA ARG A 532 -31.73 -27.30 17.26
C ARG A 532 -31.15 -28.47 16.44
N GLY A 533 -29.88 -28.77 16.78
CA GLY A 533 -29.27 -30.11 16.82
C GLY A 533 -27.82 -30.04 17.32
N GLY A 534 -27.59 -30.21 18.62
CA GLY A 534 -26.32 -29.88 19.29
C GLY A 534 -25.23 -30.96 19.27
N ARG A 535 -23.98 -30.52 19.42
CA ARG A 535 -22.91 -31.20 20.19
C ARG A 535 -21.79 -30.22 20.55
N LEU A 536 -21.40 -30.26 21.83
CA LEU A 536 -20.37 -29.44 22.46
C LEU A 536 -18.99 -29.65 21.81
N SER A 537 -18.29 -28.55 21.49
CA SER A 537 -16.87 -28.55 21.13
C SER A 537 -16.13 -27.53 21.99
N THR A 538 -15.23 -28.04 22.84
CA THR A 538 -14.33 -27.31 23.74
C THR A 538 -13.15 -26.72 22.96
N ARG A 539 -13.40 -25.76 22.08
CA ARG A 539 -12.34 -25.02 21.37
C ARG A 539 -12.35 -23.56 21.84
N PRO A 540 -11.21 -22.96 22.24
CA PRO A 540 -11.14 -21.53 22.47
C PRO A 540 -11.50 -20.82 21.16
N ARG A 541 -12.48 -19.92 21.21
CA ARG A 541 -12.79 -19.03 20.09
C ARG A 541 -11.56 -18.18 19.84
N ILE A 542 -10.93 -18.34 18.68
CA ILE A 542 -9.87 -17.44 18.23
C ILE A 542 -10.53 -16.07 18.05
N VAL A 543 -10.18 -15.13 18.92
CA VAL A 543 -10.55 -13.72 18.78
C VAL A 543 -9.59 -13.14 17.73
N PRO A 544 -10.08 -12.64 16.58
CA PRO A 544 -9.23 -11.96 15.61
C PRO A 544 -8.54 -10.76 16.29
N HIS A 545 -7.23 -10.66 16.14
CA HIS A 545 -6.48 -9.50 16.57
C HIS A 545 -7.04 -8.25 15.87
N GLN A 546 -7.33 -7.18 16.63
CA GLN A 546 -7.86 -5.91 16.13
C GLN A 546 -7.12 -5.32 14.91
N ALA A 547 -5.84 -5.64 14.66
CA ALA A 547 -5.11 -5.18 13.46
C ALA A 547 -5.51 -5.90 12.15
N THR A 548 -6.32 -6.96 12.23
CA THR A 548 -6.85 -7.70 11.07
C THR A 548 -8.33 -7.42 10.81
N VAL A 549 -8.97 -6.61 11.64
CA VAL A 549 -10.35 -6.18 11.47
C VAL A 549 -10.35 -4.89 10.64
N GLN A 550 -11.13 -4.86 9.55
CA GLN A 550 -11.31 -3.65 8.73
C GLN A 550 -11.76 -2.49 9.62
N SER A 551 -11.06 -1.36 9.53
CA SER A 551 -11.60 -0.09 10.01
C SER A 551 -12.94 0.13 9.33
N SER A 552 -13.96 0.42 10.12
CA SER A 552 -15.28 0.70 9.56
C SER A 552 -15.26 1.91 8.64
N VAL A 553 -15.97 1.82 7.52
CA VAL A 553 -16.14 2.89 6.54
C VAL A 553 -16.58 4.19 7.24
N THR A 554 -15.75 5.23 7.20
CA THR A 554 -16.09 6.59 7.64
C THR A 554 -16.98 7.23 6.58
N ASP A 555 -18.06 7.91 7.00
CA ASP A 555 -18.95 8.65 6.09
C ASP A 555 -18.15 9.71 5.29
N PRO A 556 -18.11 9.63 3.95
CA PRO A 556 -17.41 10.58 3.10
C PRO A 556 -17.81 12.05 3.34
N ASN A 557 -19.07 12.31 3.69
CA ASN A 557 -19.56 13.67 3.95
C ASN A 557 -18.95 14.26 5.24
N ALA A 558 -18.71 13.41 6.23
CA ALA A 558 -18.17 13.82 7.52
C ALA A 558 -16.66 14.14 7.43
N MET A 559 -15.92 13.40 6.60
CA MET A 559 -14.53 13.71 6.26
C MET A 559 -14.41 15.03 5.50
N TYR A 560 -15.28 15.27 4.52
CA TYR A 560 -15.30 16.54 3.77
C TYR A 560 -15.59 17.74 4.69
N ALA A 561 -16.57 17.61 5.60
CA ALA A 561 -16.86 18.65 6.59
C ALA A 561 -15.66 18.95 7.51
N MET A 562 -14.91 17.92 7.91
CA MET A 562 -13.71 18.05 8.72
C MET A 562 -12.61 18.83 8.01
N GLU A 563 -12.32 18.47 6.77
CA GLU A 563 -11.30 19.15 5.97
C GLU A 563 -11.67 20.61 5.73
N LYS A 564 -12.95 20.89 5.42
CA LYS A 564 -13.46 22.24 5.18
C LYS A 564 -13.35 23.14 6.42
N ARG A 565 -13.82 22.66 7.58
CA ARG A 565 -13.82 23.46 8.83
C ARG A 565 -12.40 23.71 9.36
N THR A 566 -11.53 22.71 9.33
CA THR A 566 -10.12 22.89 9.75
C THR A 566 -9.34 23.80 8.80
N SER A 567 -9.63 23.77 7.49
CA SER A 567 -9.07 24.75 6.54
C SER A 567 -9.50 26.18 6.85
N ALA A 568 -10.76 26.40 7.23
CA ALA A 568 -11.26 27.74 7.56
C ALA A 568 -10.54 28.36 8.77
N VAL A 569 -10.23 27.54 9.79
CA VAL A 569 -9.42 27.94 10.95
C VAL A 569 -8.02 28.38 10.51
N VAL A 570 -7.35 27.59 9.66
CA VAL A 570 -6.01 27.96 9.14
C VAL A 570 -6.06 29.25 8.31
N THR A 571 -7.09 29.44 7.50
CA THR A 571 -7.29 30.68 6.72
C THR A 571 -7.48 31.90 7.63
N ALA A 572 -8.23 31.78 8.73
CA ALA A 572 -8.40 32.86 9.69
C ALA A 572 -7.06 33.28 10.34
N ILE A 573 -6.22 32.30 10.71
CA ILE A 573 -4.86 32.58 11.21
C ILE A 573 -4.01 33.29 10.17
N ARG A 574 -4.10 32.87 8.89
CA ARG A 574 -3.35 33.54 7.80
C ARG A 574 -3.77 35.00 7.65
N ASN A 575 -5.08 35.28 7.62
CA ASN A 575 -5.59 36.64 7.53
C ASN A 575 -5.12 37.50 8.71
N PHE A 576 -5.09 36.93 9.91
CA PHE A 576 -4.54 37.58 11.09
C PHE A 576 -3.07 37.93 10.92
N THR A 577 -2.23 36.97 10.51
CA THR A 577 -0.78 37.20 10.30
C THR A 577 -0.48 38.15 9.14
N SER A 578 -1.37 38.28 8.16
CA SER A 578 -1.25 39.30 7.12
C SER A 578 -1.56 40.71 7.63
N THR A 579 -2.41 40.84 8.65
CA THR A 579 -2.76 42.12 9.27
C THR A 579 -1.73 42.52 10.34
N TYR A 580 -1.23 41.54 11.09
CA TYR A 580 -0.25 41.70 12.16
C TYR A 580 0.95 40.79 11.89
N PRO A 581 1.93 41.23 11.07
CA PRO A 581 3.00 40.37 10.59
C PRO A 581 4.05 40.00 11.64
N THR A 582 4.27 40.85 12.65
CA THR A 582 5.26 40.61 13.71
C THR A 582 4.64 40.47 15.09
N ALA A 583 5.36 39.78 15.99
CA ALA A 583 4.96 39.56 17.38
C ALA A 583 4.63 40.86 18.12
N ASP A 584 5.47 41.88 17.96
CA ASP A 584 5.32 43.18 18.63
C ASP A 584 4.06 43.93 18.18
N ILE A 585 3.77 43.91 16.87
CA ILE A 585 2.59 44.56 16.30
C ILE A 585 1.31 43.85 16.78
N ALA A 586 1.33 42.52 16.82
CA ALA A 586 0.21 41.72 17.29
C ALA A 586 -0.07 41.92 18.78
N LEU A 587 0.97 42.04 19.62
CA LEU A 587 0.82 42.29 21.06
C LEU A 587 0.39 43.73 21.36
N ALA A 588 0.91 44.72 20.62
CA ALA A 588 0.57 46.13 20.82
C ALA A 588 -0.88 46.47 20.45
N GLN A 589 -1.49 45.70 19.55
CA GLN A 589 -2.89 45.84 19.11
C GLN A 589 -3.83 44.84 19.80
N SER A 590 -3.34 44.07 20.79
CA SER A 590 -4.16 43.08 21.48
C SER A 590 -5.05 43.73 22.54
N ASP A 591 -6.34 43.37 22.54
CA ASP A 591 -7.29 43.73 23.60
C ASP A 591 -7.18 42.84 24.85
N VAL A 592 -6.28 41.84 24.84
CA VAL A 592 -6.09 40.85 25.91
C VAL A 592 -4.73 41.05 26.58
N ALA A 593 -4.71 41.24 27.90
CA ALA A 593 -3.49 41.61 28.64
C ALA A 593 -2.36 40.57 28.55
N ASP A 594 -2.68 39.28 28.42
CA ASP A 594 -1.71 38.18 28.54
C ASP A 594 -1.40 37.45 27.22
N GLY A 595 -1.78 38.03 26.07
CA GLY A 595 -1.52 37.38 24.78
C GLY A 595 -2.31 37.97 23.61
N VAL A 596 -2.47 37.18 22.55
CA VAL A 596 -3.17 37.56 21.32
C VAL A 596 -4.34 36.61 21.09
N SER A 597 -5.52 37.16 20.77
CA SER A 597 -6.73 36.39 20.45
C SER A 597 -7.11 36.53 18.98
N ILE A 598 -7.33 35.40 18.29
CA ILE A 598 -7.72 35.35 16.87
C ILE A 598 -9.14 34.79 16.77
N SER A 599 -10.05 35.56 16.20
CA SER A 599 -11.44 35.14 15.95
C SER A 599 -11.55 34.38 14.63
N VAL A 600 -12.28 33.25 14.66
CA VAL A 600 -12.52 32.42 13.47
C VAL A 600 -14.01 32.45 13.11
N PRO A 601 -14.39 32.69 11.84
CA PRO A 601 -15.79 32.64 11.41
C PRO A 601 -16.42 31.26 11.66
N ASP A 602 -17.68 31.25 12.12
CA ASP A 602 -18.47 30.03 12.45
C ASP A 602 -17.88 29.13 13.55
N VAL A 603 -17.00 29.67 14.41
CA VAL A 603 -16.43 28.96 15.57
C VAL A 603 -16.67 29.82 16.81
N THR A 604 -17.13 29.20 17.90
CA THR A 604 -17.46 29.94 19.14
C THR A 604 -16.23 30.23 20.00
N THR A 605 -15.21 29.38 19.91
CA THR A 605 -13.95 29.49 20.64
C THR A 605 -12.92 30.27 19.82
N SER A 606 -12.30 31.29 20.42
CA SER A 606 -11.19 32.01 19.80
C SER A 606 -9.86 31.28 20.00
N ILE A 607 -8.93 31.43 19.06
CA ILE A 607 -7.56 30.93 19.22
C ILE A 607 -6.81 31.91 20.12
N PHE A 608 -6.20 31.43 21.19
CA PHE A 608 -5.45 32.25 22.13
C PHE A 608 -3.98 31.85 22.13
N LEU A 609 -3.10 32.84 21.94
CA LEU A 609 -1.65 32.68 22.00
C LEU A 609 -1.10 33.51 23.17
N PRO A 610 -0.54 32.86 24.21
CA PRO A 610 0.09 33.58 25.33
C PRO A 610 1.27 34.45 24.85
N SER A 611 1.48 35.60 25.49
CA SER A 611 2.53 36.56 25.14
C SER A 611 3.94 35.94 25.06
N HIS A 612 4.28 35.07 26.01
CA HIS A 612 5.56 34.36 26.03
C HIS A 612 5.75 33.39 24.85
N ILE A 613 4.68 32.86 24.29
CA ILE A 613 4.69 31.94 23.14
C ILE A 613 4.76 32.73 21.83
N VAL A 614 4.04 33.85 21.75
CA VAL A 614 4.14 34.77 20.60
C VAL A 614 5.59 35.25 20.41
N LEU A 615 6.33 35.43 21.50
CA LEU A 615 7.74 35.83 21.52
C LEU A 615 8.73 34.67 21.44
N SER A 616 8.30 33.40 21.53
CA SER A 616 9.19 32.24 21.55
C SER A 616 9.60 31.74 20.16
N GLY A 617 9.19 32.44 19.09
CA GLY A 617 9.56 32.10 17.72
C GLY A 617 11.05 32.31 17.47
N THR A 618 11.64 31.55 16.54
CA THR A 618 13.03 31.77 16.10
C THR A 618 13.18 32.97 15.16
N THR A 619 12.08 33.67 14.91
CA THR A 619 11.95 34.90 14.10
C THR A 619 10.85 35.77 14.70
N GLU A 620 10.97 37.09 14.51
CA GLU A 620 9.96 38.08 14.92
C GLU A 620 8.71 38.04 14.02
N GLU A 621 8.82 37.45 12.82
CA GLU A 621 7.71 37.27 11.89
C GLU A 621 6.82 36.09 12.29
N LEU A 622 5.54 36.34 12.60
CA LEU A 622 4.63 35.31 13.09
C LEU A 622 4.38 34.19 12.07
N ALA A 623 4.30 34.54 10.79
CA ALA A 623 4.11 33.60 9.68
C ALA A 623 5.40 33.26 8.93
N GLY A 624 6.54 33.87 9.31
CA GLY A 624 7.84 33.66 8.69
C GLY A 624 8.40 32.25 8.97
N ALA A 625 9.50 31.90 8.32
CA ALA A 625 10.17 30.62 8.55
C ALA A 625 10.66 30.52 10.00
N GLY A 626 10.10 29.59 10.78
CA GLY A 626 10.37 29.44 12.21
C GLY A 626 9.41 30.24 13.14
N GLY A 627 8.46 30.96 12.56
CA GLY A 627 7.41 31.66 13.29
C GLY A 627 6.38 30.70 13.90
N VAL A 628 5.75 31.11 15.00
CA VAL A 628 4.79 30.26 15.75
C VAL A 628 3.51 29.98 14.96
N LEU A 629 3.13 30.88 14.05
CA LEU A 629 1.97 30.76 13.16
C LEU A 629 2.36 30.46 11.71
N ALA A 630 3.58 29.95 11.48
CA ALA A 630 4.05 29.58 10.15
C ALA A 630 3.14 28.51 9.51
N LEU A 631 2.80 28.68 8.23
CA LEU A 631 1.90 27.80 7.50
C LEU A 631 2.32 26.30 7.56
N PRO A 632 3.61 25.93 7.46
CA PRO A 632 4.02 24.54 7.60
C PRO A 632 3.70 23.94 8.97
N ARG A 633 3.86 24.72 10.05
CA ARG A 633 3.55 24.31 11.44
C ARG A 633 2.04 24.12 11.62
N LEU A 634 1.23 25.07 11.13
CA LEU A 634 -0.24 24.97 11.17
C LEU A 634 -0.77 23.77 10.38
N GLN A 635 -0.21 23.49 9.20
CA GLN A 635 -0.59 22.31 8.42
C GLN A 635 -0.15 21.00 9.10
N ARG A 636 0.97 21.00 9.85
CA ARG A 636 1.39 19.84 10.66
C ARG A 636 0.38 19.57 11.78
N LEU A 637 0.06 20.59 12.58
CA LEU A 637 -0.91 20.49 13.68
C LEU A 637 -2.31 20.08 13.16
N ARG A 638 -2.72 20.61 12.01
CA ARG A 638 -3.95 20.20 11.34
C ARG A 638 -3.95 18.71 10.95
N ARG A 639 -2.87 18.21 10.33
CA ARG A 639 -2.76 16.79 9.97
C ARG A 639 -2.74 15.88 11.20
N GLN A 640 -2.05 16.29 12.26
CA GLN A 640 -2.02 15.58 13.55
C GLN A 640 -3.43 15.47 14.15
N TRP A 641 -4.15 16.60 14.23
CA TRP A 641 -5.51 16.62 14.75
C TRP A 641 -6.49 15.79 13.90
N ILE A 642 -6.37 15.87 12.56
CA ILE A 642 -7.18 15.07 11.65
C ILE A 642 -6.94 13.57 11.86
N SER A 643 -5.68 13.17 12.02
CA SER A 643 -5.31 11.77 12.28
C SER A 643 -5.91 11.26 13.59
N LEU A 644 -5.83 12.05 14.67
CA LEU A 644 -6.34 11.68 16.00
C LEU A 644 -7.87 11.55 16.04
N ASN A 645 -8.57 12.42 15.31
CA ASN A 645 -10.03 12.51 15.41
C ASN A 645 -10.77 11.75 14.30
N ARG A 646 -10.05 11.14 13.35
CA ARG A 646 -10.64 10.42 12.19
C ARG A 646 -11.59 9.28 12.57
N ALA A 647 -11.36 8.63 13.72
CA ALA A 647 -12.17 7.51 14.21
C ALA A 647 -13.47 7.93 14.92
N TYR A 648 -13.56 9.19 15.37
CA TYR A 648 -14.64 9.70 16.21
C TYR A 648 -15.70 10.51 15.44
N ILE A 649 -15.71 10.40 14.10
CA ILE A 649 -16.53 11.23 13.23
C ILE A 649 -17.64 10.37 12.60
N GLY A 650 -18.90 10.75 12.85
CA GLY A 650 -20.08 10.10 12.26
C GLY A 650 -20.57 8.82 12.95
N ARG A 651 -20.22 8.58 14.22
CA ARG A 651 -20.63 7.36 14.97
C ARG A 651 -21.23 7.62 16.36
N GLY A 652 -22.55 7.47 16.49
CA GLY A 652 -23.22 7.19 17.78
C GLY A 652 -22.93 8.18 18.92
N ALA A 653 -23.35 7.83 20.13
CA ALA A 653 -23.18 8.68 21.32
C ALA A 653 -21.68 8.87 21.64
N GLY A 654 -21.16 10.08 21.41
CA GLY A 654 -19.75 10.45 21.59
C GLY A 654 -19.01 10.91 20.34
N ALA A 655 -19.62 10.87 19.15
CA ALA A 655 -19.01 11.40 17.93
C ALA A 655 -19.03 12.94 17.86
N LEU A 656 -17.96 13.52 17.29
CA LEU A 656 -17.89 14.95 16.96
C LEU A 656 -18.89 15.27 15.85
N ALA A 657 -19.89 16.10 16.17
CA ALA A 657 -20.80 16.64 15.16
C ALA A 657 -20.06 17.60 14.23
N ALA A 658 -20.48 17.70 12.97
CA ALA A 658 -19.82 18.55 11.96
C ALA A 658 -19.69 20.03 12.37
N GLU A 659 -20.62 20.51 13.21
CA GLU A 659 -20.64 21.86 13.76
C GLU A 659 -19.59 22.07 14.87
N GLN A 660 -19.24 21.01 15.60
CA GLN A 660 -18.29 21.04 16.73
C GLN A 660 -16.83 20.91 16.30
N ILE A 661 -16.57 20.52 15.05
CA ILE A 661 -15.22 20.27 14.51
C ILE A 661 -14.34 21.52 14.62
N GLY A 662 -14.89 22.70 14.28
CA GLY A 662 -14.14 23.96 14.34
C GLY A 662 -13.68 24.28 15.76
N ASP A 663 -14.61 24.21 16.72
CA ASP A 663 -14.33 24.46 18.14
C ASP A 663 -13.35 23.45 18.73
N ALA A 664 -13.51 22.16 18.40
CA ALA A 664 -12.62 21.11 18.86
C ALA A 664 -11.19 21.26 18.32
N PHE A 665 -11.04 21.72 17.07
CA PHE A 665 -9.74 22.01 16.49
C PHE A 665 -9.09 23.26 17.13
N VAL A 666 -9.86 24.32 17.38
CA VAL A 666 -9.34 25.51 18.08
C VAL A 666 -8.90 25.18 19.50
N ARG A 667 -9.64 24.35 20.25
CA ARG A 667 -9.20 23.90 21.59
C ARG A 667 -7.89 23.12 21.54
N PHE A 668 -7.72 22.26 20.54
CA PHE A 668 -6.46 21.56 20.32
C PHE A 668 -5.31 22.54 20.03
N LEU A 669 -5.53 23.53 19.17
CA LEU A 669 -4.51 24.55 18.90
C LEU A 669 -4.16 25.35 20.16
N ASN A 670 -5.15 25.73 20.98
CA ASN A 670 -4.90 26.43 22.24
C ASN A 670 -4.10 25.57 23.23
N ALA A 671 -4.37 24.27 23.31
CA ALA A 671 -3.59 23.34 24.13
C ALA A 671 -2.14 23.26 23.66
N GLU A 672 -1.92 23.13 22.34
CA GLU A 672 -0.59 23.09 21.73
C GLU A 672 0.17 24.42 21.88
N PHE A 673 -0.52 25.56 21.83
CA PHE A 673 0.09 26.87 22.02
C PHE A 673 0.35 27.21 23.49
N SER A 674 -0.46 26.73 24.42
CA SER A 674 -0.27 26.97 25.86
C SER A 674 0.82 26.11 26.50
N GLY A 675 1.38 25.12 25.78
CA GLY A 675 2.40 24.22 26.32
C GLY A 675 1.86 23.17 27.29
N ALA A 676 0.53 23.07 27.44
CA ALA A 676 -0.13 22.12 28.34
C ALA A 676 -0.25 20.73 27.69
N ALA A 677 0.88 20.07 27.47
CA ALA A 677 0.93 18.62 27.38
C ALA A 677 1.50 18.09 28.71
N GLY A 678 0.71 18.18 29.81
CA GLY A 678 1.19 17.69 31.10
C GLY A 678 0.32 17.89 32.33
N GLU A 679 -0.63 18.83 32.36
CA GLU A 679 -1.44 19.05 33.58
C GLU A 679 -2.91 19.22 33.18
N ALA A 680 -3.65 18.12 33.27
CA ALA A 680 -5.09 18.18 33.46
C ALA A 680 -5.33 18.52 34.93
N GLU A 681 -5.69 19.77 35.23
CA GLU A 681 -6.30 20.12 36.51
C GLU A 681 -7.67 19.44 36.65
N GLU A 682 -7.97 19.09 37.91
CA GLU A 682 -9.02 18.20 38.45
C GLU A 682 -10.44 18.30 37.86
#